data_AF-A0A223MA15-F1
#
_entry.id   AF-A0A223MA15-F1
#
_cell.length_a   1.000
_cell.length_b   1.000
_cell.length_c   1.000
_cell.angle_alpha   90.00
_cell.angle_beta   90.00
_cell.angle_gamma   90.00
#
_symmetry.space_group_name_H-M   'P 1'
#
loop_
_entity.id
_entity.type
_entity.pdbx_description
1 polymer ?
#
loop_
_entity_poly.entity_id
_entity_poly.type
_entity_poly.pdbx_seq_one_letter_code
_entity_poly.pdbx_strand_id
1 'polypeptide(L)'
;MSKKSKTFKIGLTAGIVGLGVFGLTVGLSSLAKYRSESPRKIANDFAAKVSTLAFSPYAFETDSDYKIVKRWLVDSNNNIRNKEKVIDSFSFFIKNGDQLEKINFQDPEYTKAKITFEILEIIPDDVNQNFKVKFQALQKLHNGDIAKSDIYEQTVAFAKQSNLLVAEFNFSLKKITEKLNQQIENLSTKITNFADEKTSSQKDPSTLRAIDFQYDLNTARNAEDLDIKLANYFPVLKNLINRLNNAPENKLPNNLGNIFEFSFAKDSSTNQYVSIQNQIPSLFLKADLSQSAREILASPDEVQPVINILRLMKKDNSSYFLNFEDFVNNLTLKNMQKEDLNAKGQNLSAYEFLADIKSGFFPGDKRSSHTKAEISNLLNKKENIYDFGKYNGKFNDRLNSPNLEYSLDAASASLDKKDKSIVLIPYRLEIKDKFFADDLYPDTKDNILVKEGILKLTGFKKGPKIDLPNINQQIFKTEYLPFFEKGKEEQAKLDYGNILNPYYTQLAKVEVEALFKGNKNQEIYQALDGNYAYEFGAFKSVLNSWTGKIQHPEKADIQRFTRHLEQVKLGSNSVLNQPQTTKEQVISSLKSNNFFKNGHQVASYFQDLLTKDKLTVLETLYDLAKKWGLETNRAQFPKEVFQYTKDIFAEADKLKFLESKKEDPFNQIKEIHQLSFNILARNDVIKSDGFYGVLLLPQSVKTELEGKNEVQIFEALKKYSLIENSAFKTTILDKNLLEGTDFKTFGDFLKAFFLKAAQFNNFAPWAKLDDNLQYSFEAIKKGETTKEGKREEVDKKVKELDNKIKGILPQPQRLNQKQQNQ
;
A
#
# COMPACT_ATOMS: atom_id res chain seq x y z
N MET A 1 -2.71 -64.29 -35.61
CA MET A 1 -3.36 -62.98 -35.86
C MET A 1 -2.79 -61.92 -34.93
N SER A 2 -2.72 -60.70 -35.43
CA SER A 2 -2.51 -59.42 -34.73
C SER A 2 -1.09 -59.00 -34.33
N LYS A 3 -0.53 -58.23 -35.28
CA LYS A 3 0.51 -57.19 -35.23
C LYS A 3 0.77 -56.56 -33.86
N LYS A 4 2.03 -56.66 -33.39
CA LYS A 4 2.65 -55.65 -32.52
C LYS A 4 3.24 -54.55 -33.41
N SER A 5 2.79 -53.31 -33.24
CA SER A 5 3.51 -52.15 -33.77
C SER A 5 4.89 -52.11 -33.12
N LYS A 6 5.93 -52.32 -33.92
CA LYS A 6 7.30 -51.98 -33.52
C LYS A 6 7.43 -50.48 -33.70
N THR A 7 7.39 -49.77 -32.58
CA THR A 7 7.88 -48.40 -32.46
C THR A 7 9.31 -48.38 -33.04
N PHE A 8 9.49 -47.64 -34.12
CA PHE A 8 10.78 -47.45 -34.78
C PHE A 8 11.60 -46.53 -33.88
N LYS A 9 12.41 -47.11 -32.99
CA LYS A 9 13.47 -46.38 -32.29
C LYS A 9 14.56 -46.10 -33.33
N ILE A 10 14.66 -44.86 -33.77
CA ILE A 10 15.83 -44.36 -34.47
C ILE A 10 16.91 -44.20 -33.41
N GLY A 11 17.54 -45.32 -33.06
CA GLY A 11 18.92 -45.27 -32.64
C GLY A 11 19.73 -44.85 -33.86
N LEU A 12 20.72 -43.98 -33.64
CA LEU A 12 21.85 -43.79 -34.54
C LEU A 12 22.64 -45.10 -34.70
N THR A 13 22.02 -46.15 -35.25
CA THR A 13 22.70 -47.17 -36.01
C THR A 13 22.65 -46.75 -37.47
N ALA A 14 23.25 -45.59 -37.76
CA ALA A 14 24.12 -45.61 -38.91
C ALA A 14 25.14 -46.73 -38.60
N GLY A 15 25.34 -47.64 -39.55
CA GLY A 15 26.59 -48.38 -39.61
C GLY A 15 27.73 -47.39 -39.82
N ILE A 16 28.05 -46.60 -38.79
CA ILE A 16 29.42 -46.24 -38.49
C ILE A 16 29.97 -47.54 -37.94
N VAL A 17 30.54 -48.35 -38.83
CA VAL A 17 31.49 -49.36 -38.39
C VAL A 17 32.59 -48.56 -37.70
N GLY A 18 32.47 -48.46 -36.38
CA GLY A 18 33.59 -48.21 -35.51
C GLY A 18 34.53 -49.39 -35.66
N LEU A 19 35.48 -49.27 -36.59
CA LEU A 19 36.81 -49.76 -36.31
C LEU A 19 37.55 -48.60 -35.66
N GLY A 20 37.45 -48.54 -34.34
CA GLY A 20 38.51 -47.93 -33.55
C GLY A 20 39.78 -48.70 -33.87
N VAL A 21 40.62 -48.14 -34.73
CA VAL A 21 42.05 -48.39 -34.67
C VAL A 21 42.60 -47.30 -33.78
N PHE A 22 42.99 -47.68 -32.58
CA PHE A 22 43.96 -46.91 -31.82
C PHE A 22 45.18 -46.72 -32.72
N GLY A 23 45.39 -45.50 -33.21
CA GLY A 23 46.70 -45.09 -33.68
C GLY A 23 47.64 -45.07 -32.47
N LEU A 24 48.28 -46.20 -32.18
CA LEU A 24 49.49 -46.22 -31.38
C LEU A 24 50.56 -45.44 -32.14
N THR A 25 50.80 -44.19 -31.75
CA THR A 25 52.03 -43.49 -32.10
C THR A 25 53.18 -44.15 -31.36
N VAL A 26 53.89 -45.06 -32.03
CA VAL A 26 55.21 -45.52 -31.60
C VAL A 26 56.22 -45.06 -32.65
N GLY A 27 57.20 -44.26 -32.23
CA GLY A 27 58.45 -44.10 -32.97
C GLY A 27 59.06 -42.70 -33.01
N LEU A 28 59.88 -42.40 -31.99
CA LEU A 28 61.18 -41.69 -32.06
C LEU A 28 61.22 -40.37 -32.87
N SER A 29 61.40 -39.24 -32.20
CA SER A 29 62.77 -38.80 -31.91
C SER A 29 62.83 -37.89 -30.69
N SER A 30 63.57 -38.35 -29.68
CA SER A 30 64.23 -37.47 -28.73
C SER A 30 65.32 -36.66 -29.44
N LEU A 31 65.48 -35.42 -28.98
CA LEU A 31 66.64 -34.51 -29.15
C LEU A 31 66.61 -33.55 -30.35
N ALA A 32 65.76 -32.53 -30.24
CA ALA A 32 66.22 -31.14 -30.28
C ALA A 32 65.20 -30.24 -29.57
N LYS A 33 65.60 -29.59 -28.48
CA LYS A 33 64.85 -28.46 -27.91
C LYS A 33 64.88 -27.32 -28.93
N TYR A 34 63.86 -27.22 -29.77
CA TYR A 34 63.48 -25.97 -30.41
C TYR A 34 62.31 -25.38 -29.63
N ARG A 35 62.57 -24.24 -28.96
CA ARG A 35 61.54 -23.41 -28.32
C ARG A 35 60.76 -22.62 -29.39
N SER A 36 60.04 -23.36 -30.22
CA SER A 36 59.03 -22.84 -31.14
C SER A 36 58.06 -23.98 -31.40
N GLU A 37 56.76 -23.77 -31.15
CA GLU A 37 55.73 -24.77 -31.47
C GLU A 37 55.90 -25.23 -32.92
N SER A 38 55.71 -26.53 -33.19
CA SER A 38 55.81 -27.08 -34.54
C SER A 38 54.97 -26.23 -35.50
N PRO A 39 55.50 -25.80 -36.66
CA PRO A 39 54.73 -25.00 -37.62
C PRO A 39 53.50 -25.75 -38.16
N ARG A 40 53.43 -27.07 -37.97
CA ARG A 40 52.29 -27.92 -38.33
C ARG A 40 51.25 -28.08 -37.22
N LYS A 41 51.54 -27.62 -35.98
CA LYS A 41 50.68 -27.83 -34.81
C LYS A 41 49.26 -27.30 -35.06
N ILE A 42 49.14 -26.06 -35.52
CA ILE A 42 47.84 -25.44 -35.79
C ILE A 42 47.11 -26.24 -36.88
N ALA A 43 47.76 -26.53 -38.02
CA ALA A 43 47.15 -27.34 -39.08
C ALA A 43 46.66 -28.72 -38.58
N ASN A 44 47.45 -29.39 -37.73
CA ASN A 44 47.08 -30.66 -37.11
C ASN A 44 45.88 -30.52 -36.15
N ASP A 45 45.86 -29.48 -35.32
CA ASP A 45 44.76 -29.23 -34.39
C ASP A 45 43.43 -29.02 -35.14
N PHE A 46 43.45 -28.34 -36.29
CA PHE A 46 42.25 -28.16 -37.12
C PHE A 46 41.83 -29.43 -37.87
N ALA A 47 42.78 -30.20 -38.40
CA ALA A 47 42.46 -31.46 -39.06
C ALA A 47 41.87 -32.49 -38.08
N ALA A 48 42.41 -32.56 -36.86
CA ALA A 48 41.94 -33.47 -35.82
C ALA A 48 40.51 -33.16 -35.32
N LYS A 49 40.02 -31.93 -35.50
CA LYS A 49 38.62 -31.57 -35.16
C LYS A 49 37.60 -32.24 -36.08
N VAL A 50 37.99 -32.64 -37.29
CA VAL A 50 37.08 -33.27 -38.25
C VAL A 50 36.68 -34.65 -37.72
N SER A 51 35.43 -34.76 -37.27
CA SER A 51 34.87 -35.99 -36.74
C SER A 51 34.44 -36.96 -37.84
N THR A 52 33.90 -36.43 -38.95
CA THR A 52 33.46 -37.21 -40.10
C THR A 52 33.44 -36.36 -41.37
N LEU A 53 33.49 -37.02 -42.51
CA LEU A 53 33.34 -36.45 -43.84
C LEU A 53 32.06 -36.99 -44.48
N ALA A 54 31.36 -36.18 -45.26
CA ALA A 54 30.24 -36.66 -46.07
C ALA A 54 30.16 -35.94 -47.41
N PHE A 55 29.36 -36.45 -48.34
CA PHE A 55 29.11 -35.75 -49.59
C PHE A 55 28.39 -34.42 -49.34
N SER A 56 28.78 -33.40 -50.09
CA SER A 56 28.05 -32.14 -50.11
C SER A 56 26.66 -32.39 -50.71
N PRO A 57 25.56 -31.90 -50.08
CA PRO A 57 24.18 -32.23 -50.47
C PRO A 57 23.81 -31.88 -51.92
N TYR A 58 24.61 -31.03 -52.57
CA TYR A 58 24.38 -30.51 -53.93
C TYR A 58 25.53 -30.81 -54.89
N ALA A 59 26.48 -31.64 -54.48
CA ALA A 59 27.58 -32.03 -55.36
C ALA A 59 27.12 -32.89 -56.53
N PHE A 60 25.98 -33.57 -56.39
CA PHE A 60 25.43 -34.54 -57.34
C PHE A 60 23.92 -34.36 -57.48
N GLU A 61 23.37 -34.80 -58.60
CA GLU A 61 21.92 -34.80 -58.86
C GLU A 61 21.20 -35.73 -57.88
N THR A 62 19.94 -35.45 -57.57
CA THR A 62 19.21 -36.11 -56.48
C THR A 62 18.92 -37.59 -56.68
N ASP A 63 18.96 -38.04 -57.93
CA ASP A 63 18.82 -39.42 -58.38
C ASP A 63 20.16 -40.09 -58.73
N SER A 64 21.29 -39.40 -58.50
CA SER A 64 22.62 -39.94 -58.76
C SER A 64 22.89 -41.18 -57.92
N ASP A 65 23.09 -42.31 -58.58
CA ASP A 65 23.52 -43.56 -57.94
C ASP A 65 25.03 -43.57 -57.65
N TYR A 66 25.48 -44.57 -56.89
CA TYR A 66 26.89 -44.77 -56.57
C TYR A 66 27.82 -44.73 -57.81
N LYS A 67 27.37 -45.26 -58.95
CA LYS A 67 28.17 -45.32 -60.19
C LYS A 67 28.28 -43.96 -60.86
N ILE A 68 27.23 -43.13 -60.79
CA ILE A 68 27.24 -41.74 -61.28
C ILE A 68 28.20 -40.92 -60.42
N VAL A 69 28.09 -40.99 -59.08
CA VAL A 69 28.97 -40.29 -58.14
C VAL A 69 30.43 -40.69 -58.33
N LYS A 70 30.72 -42.00 -58.45
CA LYS A 70 32.08 -42.52 -58.71
C LYS A 70 32.68 -41.92 -59.98
N ARG A 71 31.90 -41.89 -61.08
CA ARG A 71 32.35 -41.35 -62.37
C ARG A 71 32.62 -39.84 -62.33
N TRP A 72 31.99 -39.11 -61.41
CA TRP A 72 32.22 -37.68 -61.23
C TRP A 72 33.51 -37.42 -60.44
N LEU A 73 33.75 -38.20 -59.39
CA LEU A 73 34.90 -38.02 -58.49
C LEU A 73 36.22 -38.52 -59.09
N VAL A 74 36.21 -39.69 -59.72
CA VAL A 74 37.43 -40.37 -60.21
C VAL A 74 37.34 -40.83 -61.67
N ASP A 75 38.49 -40.93 -62.32
CA ASP A 75 38.63 -41.43 -63.69
C ASP A 75 38.68 -42.97 -63.72
N SER A 76 38.85 -43.55 -64.91
CA SER A 76 38.93 -45.00 -65.08
C SER A 76 40.14 -45.65 -64.40
N ASN A 77 41.14 -44.87 -64.03
CA ASN A 77 42.36 -45.29 -63.32
C ASN A 77 42.29 -44.95 -61.82
N ASN A 78 41.12 -44.56 -61.31
CA ASN A 78 40.89 -44.09 -59.93
C ASN A 78 41.66 -42.81 -59.55
N ASN A 79 42.12 -42.02 -60.53
CA ASN A 79 42.66 -40.70 -60.23
C ASN A 79 41.53 -39.67 -60.10
N ILE A 80 41.69 -38.69 -59.23
CA ILE A 80 40.74 -37.58 -59.05
C ILE A 80 40.61 -36.80 -60.38
N ARG A 81 39.40 -36.69 -60.93
CA ARG A 81 39.16 -36.02 -62.23
C ARG A 81 39.39 -34.51 -62.20
N ASN A 82 38.99 -33.85 -61.11
CA ASN A 82 39.11 -32.41 -60.97
C ASN A 82 39.66 -32.05 -59.59
N LYS A 83 40.99 -32.15 -59.44
CA LYS A 83 41.66 -31.91 -58.14
C LYS A 83 41.33 -30.55 -57.52
N GLU A 84 41.08 -29.51 -58.32
CA GLU A 84 40.77 -28.17 -57.82
C GLU A 84 39.36 -28.05 -57.25
N LYS A 85 38.39 -28.79 -57.80
CA LYS A 85 36.97 -28.70 -57.39
C LYS A 85 36.45 -29.88 -56.58
N VAL A 86 37.21 -30.97 -56.50
CA VAL A 86 36.76 -32.19 -55.80
C VAL A 86 36.47 -31.95 -54.33
N ILE A 87 37.14 -30.97 -53.72
CA ILE A 87 36.90 -30.56 -52.34
C ILE A 87 35.46 -30.09 -52.12
N ASP A 88 34.84 -29.44 -53.13
CA ASP A 88 33.45 -28.96 -53.09
C ASP A 88 32.44 -30.12 -53.09
N SER A 89 32.88 -31.31 -53.48
CA SER A 89 32.06 -32.53 -53.40
C SER A 89 31.88 -33.03 -51.97
N PHE A 90 32.64 -32.52 -51.01
CA PHE A 90 32.62 -32.97 -49.62
C PHE A 90 32.28 -31.85 -48.65
N SER A 91 31.62 -32.23 -47.57
CA SER A 91 31.38 -31.38 -46.40
C SER A 91 32.05 -32.02 -45.19
N PHE A 92 32.73 -31.19 -44.39
CA PHE A 92 33.47 -31.60 -43.20
C PHE A 92 32.64 -31.32 -41.96
N PHE A 93 32.59 -32.26 -41.00
CA PHE A 93 31.76 -32.11 -39.80
C PHE A 93 32.57 -32.31 -38.53
N ILE A 94 32.29 -31.49 -37.52
CA ILE A 94 32.75 -31.66 -36.14
C ILE A 94 31.64 -32.27 -35.28
N LYS A 95 32.01 -32.97 -34.22
CA LYS A 95 31.07 -33.53 -33.26
C LYS A 95 30.91 -32.60 -32.06
N ASN A 96 29.69 -32.17 -31.78
CA ASN A 96 29.35 -31.35 -30.62
C ASN A 96 28.26 -32.07 -29.80
N GLY A 97 28.68 -32.78 -28.75
CA GLY A 97 27.80 -33.72 -28.04
C GLY A 97 27.34 -34.87 -28.96
N ASP A 98 26.02 -35.05 -29.08
CA ASP A 98 25.41 -36.06 -29.96
C ASP A 98 25.11 -35.54 -31.38
N GLN A 99 25.36 -34.26 -31.66
CA GLN A 99 25.08 -33.63 -32.95
C GLN A 99 26.35 -33.46 -33.80
N LEU A 100 26.18 -33.58 -35.12
CA LEU A 100 27.20 -33.24 -36.10
C LEU A 100 26.97 -31.82 -36.61
N GLU A 101 28.00 -30.98 -36.58
CA GLU A 101 27.97 -29.61 -37.10
C GLU A 101 28.91 -29.49 -38.29
N LYS A 102 28.41 -28.93 -39.40
CA LYS A 102 29.23 -28.65 -40.59
C LYS A 102 30.24 -27.56 -40.28
N ILE A 103 31.50 -27.76 -40.69
CA ILE A 103 32.56 -26.77 -40.59
C ILE A 103 32.28 -25.62 -41.56
N ASN A 104 32.25 -24.40 -41.04
CA ASN A 104 32.19 -23.20 -41.84
C ASN A 104 33.59 -22.58 -42.02
N PHE A 105 34.15 -22.69 -43.21
CA PHE A 105 35.47 -22.11 -43.51
C PHE A 105 35.52 -20.59 -43.46
N GLN A 106 34.36 -19.92 -43.42
CA GLN A 106 34.30 -18.47 -43.23
C GLN A 106 34.38 -18.06 -41.75
N ASP A 107 34.36 -19.01 -40.81
CA ASP A 107 34.45 -18.70 -39.39
C ASP A 107 35.77 -17.98 -39.07
N PRO A 108 35.77 -16.99 -38.16
CA PRO A 108 36.96 -16.25 -37.77
C PRO A 108 38.10 -17.16 -37.31
N GLU A 109 37.79 -18.31 -36.72
CA GLU A 109 38.78 -19.28 -36.26
C GLU A 109 39.62 -19.82 -37.42
N TYR A 110 38.97 -20.22 -38.53
CA TYR A 110 39.62 -20.77 -39.72
C TYR A 110 40.26 -19.69 -40.58
N THR A 111 39.55 -18.57 -40.78
CA THR A 111 40.05 -17.45 -41.61
C THR A 111 41.24 -16.73 -40.98
N LYS A 112 41.24 -16.49 -39.65
CA LYS A 112 42.40 -15.91 -38.95
C LYS A 112 43.57 -16.88 -38.92
N ALA A 113 43.30 -18.17 -38.71
CA ALA A 113 44.34 -19.20 -38.77
C ALA A 113 44.84 -19.46 -40.21
N LYS A 114 44.13 -18.96 -41.23
CA LYS A 114 44.38 -19.19 -42.67
C LYS A 114 44.38 -20.66 -43.04
N ILE A 115 43.36 -21.38 -42.58
CA ILE A 115 43.20 -22.82 -42.76
C ILE A 115 42.28 -23.13 -43.94
N THR A 116 42.71 -24.06 -44.81
CA THR A 116 41.89 -24.72 -45.83
C THR A 116 42.09 -26.23 -45.78
N PHE A 117 41.21 -27.01 -46.43
CA PHE A 117 41.41 -28.45 -46.60
C PHE A 117 41.66 -28.80 -48.07
N GLU A 118 42.39 -29.89 -48.28
CA GLU A 118 42.69 -30.48 -49.58
C GLU A 118 42.37 -31.98 -49.56
N ILE A 119 41.72 -32.48 -50.62
CA ILE A 119 41.54 -33.92 -50.83
C ILE A 119 42.74 -34.46 -51.62
N LEU A 120 43.42 -35.46 -51.06
CA LEU A 120 44.61 -36.06 -51.63
C LEU A 120 44.28 -37.28 -52.49
N GLU A 121 43.36 -38.11 -52.01
CA GLU A 121 43.04 -39.40 -52.61
C GLU A 121 41.58 -39.77 -52.32
N ILE A 122 40.92 -40.38 -53.31
CA ILE A 122 39.57 -40.94 -53.19
C ILE A 122 39.63 -42.37 -53.71
N ILE A 123 39.39 -43.35 -52.85
CA ILE A 123 39.43 -44.77 -53.17
C ILE A 123 37.99 -45.31 -53.10
N PRO A 124 37.34 -45.60 -54.24
CA PRO A 124 36.01 -46.20 -54.25
C PRO A 124 36.05 -47.63 -53.71
N ASP A 125 35.14 -47.94 -52.78
CA ASP A 125 34.81 -49.29 -52.33
C ASP A 125 33.50 -49.72 -52.99
N ASP A 126 33.63 -50.38 -54.14
CA ASP A 126 32.49 -50.78 -54.97
C ASP A 126 31.58 -51.81 -54.27
N VAL A 127 32.13 -52.59 -53.33
CA VAL A 127 31.41 -53.65 -52.62
C VAL A 127 30.47 -53.05 -51.59
N ASN A 128 30.98 -52.10 -50.80
CA ASN A 128 30.20 -51.43 -49.76
C ASN A 128 29.52 -50.15 -50.24
N GLN A 129 29.71 -49.77 -51.50
CA GLN A 129 29.23 -48.52 -52.11
C GLN A 129 29.68 -47.26 -51.36
N ASN A 130 30.92 -47.27 -50.90
CA ASN A 130 31.52 -46.19 -50.12
C ASN A 130 32.77 -45.64 -50.81
N PHE A 131 33.33 -44.56 -50.28
CA PHE A 131 34.56 -43.94 -50.74
C PHE A 131 35.47 -43.69 -49.55
N LYS A 132 36.70 -44.24 -49.56
CA LYS A 132 37.73 -43.82 -48.60
C LYS A 132 38.37 -42.54 -49.12
N VAL A 133 38.32 -41.49 -48.33
CA VAL A 133 38.81 -40.16 -48.71
C VAL A 133 39.93 -39.77 -47.79
N LYS A 134 41.09 -39.45 -48.36
CA LYS A 134 42.24 -38.91 -47.63
C LYS A 134 42.30 -37.40 -47.81
N PHE A 135 42.44 -36.68 -46.71
CA PHE A 135 42.52 -35.22 -46.70
C PHE A 135 43.59 -34.70 -45.74
N GLN A 136 43.97 -33.45 -45.92
CA GLN A 136 44.87 -32.73 -45.00
C GLN A 136 44.45 -31.27 -44.86
N ALA A 137 44.72 -30.65 -43.70
CA ALA A 137 44.62 -29.22 -43.52
C ALA A 137 45.88 -28.51 -44.02
N LEU A 138 45.69 -27.36 -44.64
CA LEU A 138 46.73 -26.46 -45.12
C LEU A 138 46.62 -25.15 -44.36
N GLN A 139 47.73 -24.72 -43.75
CA GLN A 139 47.83 -23.41 -43.11
C GLN A 139 48.78 -22.51 -43.90
N LYS A 140 48.30 -21.35 -44.34
CA LYS A 140 49.17 -20.32 -44.93
C LYS A 140 49.84 -19.48 -43.84
N LEU A 141 51.15 -19.63 -43.67
CA LEU A 141 51.96 -18.91 -42.69
C LEU A 141 52.18 -17.44 -43.10
N HIS A 142 52.67 -16.61 -42.18
CA HIS A 142 52.89 -15.17 -42.40
C HIS A 142 53.91 -14.88 -43.51
N ASN A 143 54.91 -15.76 -43.68
CA ASN A 143 55.93 -15.68 -44.71
C ASN A 143 55.48 -16.23 -46.08
N GLY A 144 54.23 -16.71 -46.20
CA GLY A 144 53.68 -17.29 -47.42
C GLY A 144 53.86 -18.80 -47.55
N ASP A 145 54.67 -19.43 -46.69
CA ASP A 145 54.84 -20.90 -46.68
C ASP A 145 53.55 -21.61 -46.24
N ILE A 146 53.40 -22.87 -46.66
CA ILE A 146 52.23 -23.69 -46.32
C ILE A 146 52.65 -24.80 -45.36
N ALA A 147 52.15 -24.75 -44.14
CA ALA A 147 52.24 -25.87 -43.22
C ALA A 147 51.10 -26.87 -43.50
N LYS A 148 51.46 -28.14 -43.64
CA LYS A 148 50.51 -29.23 -43.92
C LYS A 148 50.32 -30.07 -42.66
N SER A 149 49.08 -30.44 -42.37
CA SER A 149 48.79 -31.43 -41.33
C SER A 149 49.28 -32.81 -41.74
N ASP A 150 49.18 -33.76 -40.82
CA ASP A 150 49.17 -35.19 -41.13
C ASP A 150 47.98 -35.52 -42.03
N ILE A 151 48.05 -36.66 -42.72
CA ILE A 151 47.00 -37.12 -43.62
C ILE A 151 45.96 -37.89 -42.82
N TYR A 152 44.70 -37.47 -42.93
CA TYR A 152 43.56 -38.11 -42.28
C TYR A 152 42.76 -38.88 -43.32
N GLU A 153 42.26 -40.05 -42.93
CA GLU A 153 41.41 -40.90 -43.77
C GLU A 153 40.02 -41.01 -43.15
N GLN A 154 38.99 -40.84 -43.97
CA GLN A 154 37.59 -41.01 -43.58
C GLN A 154 36.84 -41.85 -44.62
N THR A 155 35.92 -42.70 -44.15
CA THR A 155 35.04 -43.45 -45.05
C THR A 155 33.75 -42.67 -45.26
N VAL A 156 33.55 -42.19 -46.48
CA VAL A 156 32.32 -41.52 -46.92
C VAL A 156 31.40 -42.56 -47.52
N ALA A 157 30.38 -42.95 -46.76
CA ALA A 157 29.34 -43.81 -47.31
C ALA A 157 28.50 -43.05 -48.33
N PHE A 158 28.01 -43.74 -49.36
CA PHE A 158 26.90 -43.25 -50.17
C PHE A 158 25.63 -43.26 -49.30
N ALA A 159 25.50 -42.24 -48.45
CA ALA A 159 24.32 -42.02 -47.63
C ALA A 159 23.24 -41.33 -48.47
N LYS A 160 21.97 -41.75 -48.31
CA LYS A 160 20.82 -41.08 -48.94
C LYS A 160 20.92 -39.57 -48.67
N GLN A 161 20.91 -38.78 -49.73
CA GLN A 161 21.01 -37.32 -49.72
C GLN A 161 20.10 -36.64 -48.69
N SER A 162 18.94 -37.25 -48.39
CA SER A 162 18.01 -36.80 -47.35
C SER A 162 18.66 -36.54 -45.99
N ASN A 163 19.60 -37.37 -45.53
CA ASN A 163 20.22 -37.20 -44.22
C ASN A 163 21.26 -36.06 -44.21
N LEU A 164 21.91 -35.83 -45.35
CA LEU A 164 22.87 -34.73 -45.53
C LEU A 164 22.14 -33.38 -45.65
N LEU A 165 20.95 -33.39 -46.25
CA LEU A 165 20.07 -32.23 -46.32
C LEU A 165 19.56 -31.81 -44.93
N VAL A 166 19.26 -32.75 -44.02
CA VAL A 166 18.89 -32.39 -42.63
C VAL A 166 20.02 -31.62 -41.94
N ALA A 167 21.27 -32.07 -42.09
CA ALA A 167 22.42 -31.38 -41.51
C ALA A 167 22.65 -29.99 -42.15
N GLU A 168 22.45 -29.86 -43.46
CA GLU A 168 22.52 -28.57 -44.15
C GLU A 168 21.40 -27.61 -43.72
N PHE A 169 20.17 -28.11 -43.56
CA PHE A 169 19.04 -27.31 -43.08
C PHE A 169 19.31 -26.81 -41.66
N ASN A 170 19.82 -27.68 -40.77
CA ASN A 170 20.23 -27.26 -39.43
C ASN A 170 21.34 -26.20 -39.46
N PHE A 171 22.31 -26.33 -40.37
CA PHE A 171 23.36 -25.31 -40.56
C PHE A 171 22.79 -23.98 -41.06
N SER A 172 21.89 -24.00 -42.04
CA SER A 172 21.16 -22.81 -42.49
C SER A 172 20.38 -22.16 -41.35
N LEU A 173 19.67 -22.95 -40.54
CA LEU A 173 18.95 -22.45 -39.37
C LEU A 173 19.91 -21.78 -38.38
N LYS A 174 21.04 -22.43 -38.05
CA LYS A 174 22.08 -21.87 -37.19
C LYS A 174 22.53 -20.50 -37.70
N LYS A 175 22.89 -20.39 -38.98
CA LYS A 175 23.33 -19.14 -39.60
C LYS A 175 22.26 -18.04 -39.57
N ILE A 176 20.99 -18.38 -39.83
CA ILE A 176 19.87 -17.44 -39.72
C ILE A 176 19.72 -16.94 -38.27
N THR A 177 19.76 -17.86 -37.30
CA THR A 177 19.60 -17.52 -35.88
C THR A 177 20.77 -16.73 -35.32
N GLU A 178 22.01 -16.99 -35.74
CA GLU A 178 23.19 -16.21 -35.36
C GLU A 178 23.11 -14.77 -35.88
N LYS A 179 22.74 -14.58 -37.16
CA LYS A 179 22.51 -13.25 -37.72
C LYS A 179 21.39 -12.50 -36.99
N LEU A 180 20.30 -13.20 -36.68
CA LEU A 180 19.17 -12.62 -35.96
C LEU A 180 19.58 -12.21 -34.54
N ASN A 181 20.33 -13.06 -33.82
CA ASN A 181 20.84 -12.73 -32.48
C ASN A 181 21.79 -11.51 -32.54
N GLN A 182 22.70 -11.45 -33.52
CA GLN A 182 23.55 -10.27 -33.73
C GLN A 182 22.76 -8.99 -34.02
N GLN A 183 21.65 -9.09 -34.76
CA GLN A 183 20.75 -7.97 -35.01
C GLN A 183 20.00 -7.56 -33.74
N ILE A 184 19.58 -8.53 -32.92
CA ILE A 184 18.93 -8.30 -31.63
C ILE A 184 19.87 -7.60 -30.64
N GLU A 185 21.14 -8.01 -30.58
CA GLU A 185 22.16 -7.40 -29.71
C GLU A 185 22.44 -5.92 -30.03
N ASN A 186 22.04 -5.46 -31.23
CA ASN A 186 22.27 -4.12 -31.76
C ASN A 186 20.97 -3.43 -32.22
N LEU A 187 19.84 -3.70 -31.55
CA LEU A 187 18.57 -3.06 -31.89
C LEU A 187 18.65 -1.53 -31.72
N SER A 188 18.39 -0.81 -32.81
CA SER A 188 18.15 0.63 -32.77
C SER A 188 16.70 0.90 -32.38
N THR A 189 16.51 1.82 -31.43
CA THR A 189 15.21 2.38 -31.07
C THR A 189 14.89 3.65 -31.87
N LYS A 190 15.75 4.07 -32.80
CA LYS A 190 15.53 5.25 -33.67
C LYS A 190 15.44 4.84 -35.13
N ILE A 191 14.49 5.43 -35.84
CA ILE A 191 14.39 5.35 -37.29
C ILE A 191 15.45 6.28 -37.89
N THR A 192 16.32 5.76 -38.75
CA THR A 192 17.42 6.55 -39.35
C THR A 192 17.00 7.29 -40.63
N ASN A 193 15.78 7.09 -41.12
CA ASN A 193 15.31 7.64 -42.38
C ASN A 193 14.26 8.74 -42.15
N PHE A 194 14.57 9.95 -42.62
CA PHE A 194 13.71 11.14 -42.62
C PHE A 194 12.32 10.92 -43.28
N ALA A 195 12.18 9.93 -44.16
CA ALA A 195 10.92 9.67 -44.87
C ALA A 195 9.89 8.88 -44.03
N ASP A 196 10.31 8.24 -42.94
CA ASP A 196 9.48 7.39 -42.09
C ASP A 196 9.00 8.11 -40.80
N GLU A 197 9.30 9.41 -40.63
CA GLU A 197 8.98 10.24 -39.46
C GLU A 197 7.47 10.45 -39.19
N LYS A 198 6.56 9.88 -40.00
CA LYS A 198 5.10 10.09 -39.90
C LYS A 198 4.31 9.04 -39.11
N THR A 199 4.93 8.28 -38.20
CA THR A 199 4.16 7.43 -37.26
C THR A 199 4.38 7.85 -35.81
N SER A 200 3.41 8.60 -35.29
CA SER A 200 3.37 9.21 -33.95
C SER A 200 3.13 8.21 -32.79
N SER A 201 3.46 6.92 -32.96
CA SER A 201 3.13 5.86 -31.99
C SER A 201 4.34 5.05 -31.49
N GLN A 202 5.56 5.48 -31.80
CA GLN A 202 6.76 4.74 -31.40
C GLN A 202 7.00 4.87 -29.88
N LYS A 203 7.15 3.73 -29.20
CA LYS A 203 7.41 3.65 -27.76
C LYS A 203 8.89 3.43 -27.52
N ASP A 204 9.54 4.25 -26.70
CA ASP A 204 10.94 4.05 -26.29
C ASP A 204 11.02 2.94 -25.22
N PRO A 205 11.60 1.76 -25.51
CA PRO A 205 11.74 0.69 -24.52
C PRO A 205 12.45 1.14 -23.25
N SER A 206 13.37 2.11 -23.36
CA SER A 206 14.21 2.54 -22.25
C SER A 206 13.51 3.43 -21.22
N THR A 207 12.24 3.79 -21.46
CA THR A 207 11.35 4.47 -20.50
C THR A 207 10.24 3.55 -19.96
N LEU A 208 10.24 2.28 -20.37
CA LEU A 208 9.22 1.29 -20.03
C LEU A 208 9.82 0.12 -19.26
N ARG A 209 9.04 -0.51 -18.39
CA ARG A 209 9.47 -1.74 -17.71
C ARG A 209 9.25 -2.92 -18.65
N ALA A 210 10.06 -3.96 -18.49
CA ALA A 210 9.90 -5.21 -19.25
C ALA A 210 8.46 -5.79 -19.12
N ILE A 211 7.84 -5.65 -17.94
CA ILE A 211 6.48 -6.12 -17.68
C ILE A 211 5.42 -5.39 -18.50
N ASP A 212 5.61 -4.09 -18.75
CA ASP A 212 4.69 -3.28 -19.56
C ASP A 212 4.73 -3.75 -21.02
N PHE A 213 5.92 -4.06 -21.52
CA PHE A 213 6.14 -4.63 -22.85
C PHE A 213 5.53 -6.02 -23.01
N GLN A 214 5.74 -6.91 -22.02
CA GLN A 214 5.12 -8.23 -22.02
C GLN A 214 3.59 -8.14 -22.01
N TYR A 215 3.03 -7.24 -21.20
CA TYR A 215 1.60 -7.03 -21.13
C TYR A 215 1.04 -6.61 -22.49
N ASP A 216 1.60 -5.57 -23.13
CA ASP A 216 1.14 -5.09 -24.44
C ASP A 216 1.16 -6.20 -25.49
N LEU A 217 2.30 -6.87 -25.66
CA LEU A 217 2.47 -7.87 -26.73
C LEU A 217 1.61 -9.13 -26.50
N ASN A 218 1.36 -9.52 -25.25
CA ASN A 218 0.50 -10.65 -24.97
C ASN A 218 -0.99 -10.35 -25.16
N THR A 219 -1.39 -9.09 -25.39
CA THR A 219 -2.74 -8.75 -25.87
C THR A 219 -2.94 -8.97 -27.37
N ALA A 220 -1.88 -9.31 -28.11
CA ALA A 220 -1.96 -9.55 -29.55
C ALA A 220 -2.94 -10.68 -29.89
N ARG A 221 -3.85 -10.43 -30.83
CA ARG A 221 -4.88 -11.40 -31.24
C ARG A 221 -4.29 -12.56 -32.04
N ASN A 222 -3.27 -12.28 -32.84
CA ASN A 222 -2.60 -13.22 -33.73
C ASN A 222 -1.14 -12.78 -33.97
N ALA A 223 -0.40 -13.56 -34.76
CA ALA A 223 1.01 -13.30 -35.04
C ALA A 223 1.25 -12.02 -35.86
N GLU A 224 0.31 -11.59 -36.68
CA GLU A 224 0.41 -10.36 -37.48
C GLU A 224 0.25 -9.11 -36.59
N ASP A 225 -0.74 -9.13 -35.69
CA ASP A 225 -0.93 -8.10 -34.66
C ASP A 225 0.28 -8.02 -33.72
N LEU A 226 0.90 -9.16 -33.40
CA LEU A 226 2.15 -9.20 -32.64
C LEU A 226 3.31 -8.51 -33.37
N ASP A 227 3.47 -8.74 -34.68
CA ASP A 227 4.52 -8.10 -35.49
C ASP A 227 4.35 -6.57 -35.52
N ILE A 228 3.11 -6.10 -35.66
CA ILE A 228 2.77 -4.67 -35.62
C ILE A 228 3.11 -4.08 -34.24
N LYS A 229 2.68 -4.72 -33.15
CA LYS A 229 2.99 -4.28 -31.79
C LYS A 229 4.50 -4.28 -31.52
N LEU A 230 5.22 -5.32 -31.94
CA LEU A 230 6.68 -5.41 -31.80
C LEU A 230 7.40 -4.27 -32.53
N ALA A 231 6.93 -3.91 -33.72
CA ALA A 231 7.49 -2.83 -34.53
C ALA A 231 7.34 -1.44 -33.87
N ASN A 232 6.35 -1.23 -33.00
CA ASN A 232 6.20 0.03 -32.26
C ASN A 232 7.33 0.27 -31.25
N TYR A 233 7.99 -0.79 -30.78
CA TYR A 233 9.13 -0.72 -29.86
C TYR A 233 10.46 -0.79 -30.61
N PHE A 234 10.55 -1.72 -31.56
CA PHE A 234 11.76 -2.01 -32.33
C PHE A 234 11.43 -1.98 -33.83
N PRO A 235 11.47 -0.82 -34.50
CA PRO A 235 11.13 -0.69 -35.92
C PRO A 235 11.97 -1.59 -36.81
N VAL A 236 13.22 -1.84 -36.42
CA VAL A 236 14.16 -2.75 -37.10
C VAL A 236 13.62 -4.19 -37.17
N LEU A 237 12.69 -4.58 -36.30
CA LEU A 237 12.04 -5.89 -36.27
C LEU A 237 10.74 -5.95 -37.10
N LYS A 238 10.27 -4.84 -37.67
CA LYS A 238 9.08 -4.85 -38.53
C LYS A 238 9.20 -5.88 -39.65
N ASN A 239 8.13 -6.62 -39.93
CA ASN A 239 8.08 -7.69 -40.92
C ASN A 239 9.17 -8.76 -40.68
N LEU A 240 9.49 -9.09 -39.43
CA LEU A 240 10.57 -10.03 -39.09
C LEU A 240 10.34 -11.38 -39.78
N ILE A 241 9.14 -11.95 -39.61
CA ILE A 241 8.79 -13.27 -40.15
C ILE A 241 8.97 -13.31 -41.68
N ASN A 242 8.49 -12.28 -42.39
CA ASN A 242 8.64 -12.19 -43.84
C ASN A 242 10.10 -12.09 -44.27
N ARG A 243 10.95 -11.37 -43.53
CA ARG A 243 12.39 -11.28 -43.83
C ARG A 243 13.11 -12.60 -43.60
N LEU A 244 12.77 -13.32 -42.52
CA LEU A 244 13.35 -14.63 -42.23
C LEU A 244 12.94 -15.67 -43.28
N ASN A 245 11.66 -15.70 -43.65
CA ASN A 245 11.15 -16.58 -44.71
C ASN A 245 11.86 -16.31 -46.04
N ASN A 246 12.19 -15.06 -46.35
CA ASN A 246 12.86 -14.67 -47.59
C ASN A 246 14.39 -14.55 -47.50
N ALA A 247 15.00 -14.93 -46.37
CA ALA A 247 16.44 -14.84 -46.21
C ALA A 247 17.17 -15.73 -47.24
N PRO A 248 18.31 -15.29 -47.81
CA PRO A 248 19.07 -16.10 -48.77
C PRO A 248 19.47 -17.47 -48.20
N GLU A 249 19.81 -17.50 -46.90
CA GLU A 249 20.12 -18.74 -46.19
C GLU A 249 18.93 -19.70 -46.02
N ASN A 250 17.70 -19.19 -46.13
CA ASN A 250 16.47 -19.97 -46.00
C ASN A 250 15.96 -20.46 -47.36
N LYS A 251 16.71 -20.30 -48.45
CA LYS A 251 16.28 -20.77 -49.78
C LYS A 251 16.72 -22.20 -50.03
N LEU A 252 15.81 -22.98 -50.62
CA LEU A 252 16.19 -24.22 -51.26
C LEU A 252 17.00 -23.92 -52.54
N PRO A 253 17.91 -24.83 -52.95
CA PRO A 253 18.62 -24.69 -54.23
C PRO A 253 17.67 -24.53 -55.40
N ASN A 254 18.13 -23.87 -56.46
CA ASN A 254 17.37 -23.61 -57.69
C ASN A 254 16.06 -22.83 -57.48
N ASN A 255 15.94 -22.09 -56.36
CA ASN A 255 14.75 -21.29 -56.01
C ASN A 255 13.45 -22.10 -55.88
N LEU A 256 13.52 -23.38 -55.50
CA LEU A 256 12.35 -24.26 -55.29
C LEU A 256 11.48 -23.91 -54.06
N GLY A 257 11.70 -22.75 -53.45
CA GLY A 257 11.01 -22.30 -52.24
C GLY A 257 11.96 -22.10 -51.08
N ASN A 258 11.42 -22.21 -49.86
CA ASN A 258 12.16 -21.98 -48.62
C ASN A 258 12.44 -23.30 -47.89
N ILE A 259 13.50 -23.36 -47.08
CA ILE A 259 13.80 -24.49 -46.22
C ILE A 259 12.80 -24.52 -45.05
N PHE A 260 12.67 -23.38 -44.36
CA PHE A 260 11.81 -23.22 -43.18
C PHE A 260 10.68 -22.22 -43.42
N GLU A 261 9.55 -22.48 -42.76
CA GLU A 261 8.48 -21.53 -42.50
C GLU A 261 8.58 -21.05 -41.04
N PHE A 262 8.91 -19.77 -40.90
CA PHE A 262 9.00 -19.11 -39.60
C PHE A 262 7.65 -18.58 -39.14
N SER A 263 7.40 -18.69 -37.84
CA SER A 263 6.22 -18.10 -37.18
C SER A 263 6.50 -17.76 -35.73
N PHE A 264 5.76 -16.82 -35.15
CA PHE A 264 5.78 -16.60 -33.71
C PHE A 264 5.03 -17.73 -32.99
N ALA A 265 5.68 -18.30 -31.98
CA ALA A 265 5.09 -19.29 -31.10
C ALA A 265 4.74 -18.67 -29.75
N LYS A 266 3.83 -19.34 -29.05
CA LYS A 266 3.60 -19.09 -27.63
C LYS A 266 4.43 -20.07 -26.81
N ASP A 267 4.89 -19.60 -25.65
CA ASP A 267 5.46 -20.45 -24.63
C ASP A 267 4.45 -21.55 -24.25
N SER A 268 4.87 -22.81 -24.35
CA SER A 268 4.04 -23.96 -24.02
C SER A 268 3.56 -24.00 -22.56
N SER A 269 4.28 -23.37 -21.64
CA SER A 269 3.98 -23.37 -20.21
C SER A 269 3.03 -22.24 -19.80
N THR A 270 3.19 -21.05 -20.38
CA THR A 270 2.44 -19.84 -20.01
C THR A 270 1.38 -19.45 -21.04
N ASN A 271 1.40 -20.05 -22.23
CA ASN A 271 0.56 -19.70 -23.37
C ASN A 271 0.65 -18.21 -23.76
N GLN A 272 1.84 -17.64 -23.63
CA GLN A 272 2.16 -16.23 -23.90
C GLN A 272 3.17 -16.10 -25.04
N TYR A 273 3.08 -15.03 -25.83
CA TYR A 273 4.07 -14.71 -26.86
C TYR A 273 5.38 -14.17 -26.29
N VAL A 274 5.29 -13.44 -25.18
CA VAL A 274 6.44 -12.87 -24.47
C VAL A 274 6.49 -13.43 -23.06
N SER A 275 7.66 -13.94 -22.68
CA SER A 275 8.01 -14.29 -21.30
C SER A 275 9.05 -13.31 -20.76
N ILE A 276 9.15 -13.15 -19.44
CA ILE A 276 10.21 -12.35 -18.80
C ILE A 276 10.96 -13.21 -17.81
N GLN A 277 12.28 -13.16 -17.88
CA GLN A 277 13.17 -13.69 -16.86
C GLN A 277 14.24 -12.65 -16.54
N ASN A 278 14.43 -12.31 -15.27
CA ASN A 278 15.42 -11.31 -14.82
C ASN A 278 15.32 -9.97 -15.57
N GLN A 279 14.11 -9.45 -15.77
CA GLN A 279 13.82 -8.21 -16.53
C GLN A 279 14.22 -8.24 -18.02
N ILE A 280 14.49 -9.42 -18.58
CA ILE A 280 14.79 -9.62 -20.00
C ILE A 280 13.59 -10.31 -20.66
N PRO A 281 12.89 -9.61 -21.57
CA PRO A 281 11.84 -10.22 -22.36
C PRO A 281 12.39 -11.22 -23.38
N SER A 282 11.67 -12.32 -23.58
CA SER A 282 11.99 -13.34 -24.58
C SER A 282 10.78 -13.61 -25.47
N LEU A 283 11.03 -13.63 -26.77
CA LEU A 283 10.08 -14.03 -27.82
C LEU A 283 10.40 -15.45 -28.27
N PHE A 284 9.39 -16.18 -28.75
CA PHE A 284 9.56 -17.55 -29.23
C PHE A 284 9.32 -17.61 -30.74
N LEU A 285 10.36 -17.99 -31.48
CA LEU A 285 10.31 -18.11 -32.93
C LEU A 285 10.34 -19.60 -33.30
N LYS A 286 9.27 -20.09 -33.92
CA LYS A 286 9.19 -21.45 -34.44
C LYS A 286 9.70 -21.47 -35.87
N ALA A 287 10.65 -22.35 -36.15
CA ALA A 287 11.08 -22.74 -37.49
C ALA A 287 10.53 -24.14 -37.78
N ASP A 288 9.58 -24.23 -38.71
CA ASP A 288 9.03 -25.50 -39.20
C ASP A 288 9.56 -25.76 -40.61
N LEU A 289 9.72 -27.01 -41.02
CA LEU A 289 10.09 -27.30 -42.40
C LEU A 289 8.92 -26.98 -43.34
N SER A 290 9.21 -26.28 -44.44
CA SER A 290 8.24 -26.03 -45.49
C SER A 290 7.81 -27.33 -46.17
N GLN A 291 6.68 -27.31 -46.85
CA GLN A 291 6.21 -28.46 -47.63
C GLN A 291 7.23 -28.89 -48.70
N SER A 292 7.81 -27.93 -49.44
CA SER A 292 8.83 -28.20 -50.45
C SER A 292 10.10 -28.82 -49.84
N ALA A 293 10.52 -28.38 -48.66
CA ALA A 293 11.68 -28.95 -47.98
C ALA A 293 11.38 -30.38 -47.49
N ARG A 294 10.16 -30.63 -47.01
CA ARG A 294 9.69 -31.96 -46.63
C ARG A 294 9.66 -32.93 -47.81
N GLU A 295 9.28 -32.48 -49.00
CA GLU A 295 9.25 -33.32 -50.21
C GLU A 295 10.64 -33.77 -50.69
N ILE A 296 11.67 -32.94 -50.48
CA ILE A 296 13.06 -33.28 -50.80
C ILE A 296 13.65 -34.23 -49.74
N LEU A 297 13.15 -34.18 -48.51
CA LEU A 297 13.52 -35.11 -47.46
C LEU A 297 12.77 -36.43 -47.64
N ALA A 298 13.48 -37.52 -47.88
CA ALA A 298 12.88 -38.87 -48.01
C ALA A 298 12.19 -39.38 -46.72
N SER A 299 12.27 -38.67 -45.58
CA SER A 299 11.61 -39.00 -44.30
C SER A 299 11.23 -37.72 -43.53
N PRO A 300 10.22 -36.97 -43.99
CA PRO A 300 9.92 -35.63 -43.48
C PRO A 300 9.24 -35.61 -42.09
N ASP A 301 8.58 -36.71 -41.71
CA ASP A 301 7.77 -36.79 -40.48
C ASP A 301 8.61 -36.85 -39.19
N GLU A 302 9.92 -37.11 -39.31
CA GLU A 302 10.83 -37.25 -38.17
C GLU A 302 11.45 -35.93 -37.72
N VAL A 303 11.40 -34.88 -38.55
CA VAL A 303 11.99 -33.58 -38.23
C VAL A 303 10.94 -32.70 -37.53
N GLN A 304 11.14 -32.54 -36.23
CA GLN A 304 10.29 -31.70 -35.37
C GLN A 304 10.60 -30.22 -35.57
N PRO A 305 9.61 -29.32 -35.39
CA PRO A 305 9.85 -27.89 -35.43
C PRO A 305 10.82 -27.45 -34.33
N VAL A 306 11.70 -26.51 -34.67
CA VAL A 306 12.67 -25.95 -33.72
C VAL A 306 12.11 -24.64 -33.17
N ILE A 307 12.08 -24.50 -31.84
CA ILE A 307 11.72 -23.24 -31.18
C ILE A 307 13.01 -22.55 -30.75
N ASN A 308 13.29 -21.40 -31.35
CA ASN A 308 14.37 -20.53 -30.94
C ASN A 308 13.86 -19.44 -29.99
N ILE A 309 14.59 -19.20 -28.90
CA ILE A 309 14.25 -18.20 -27.89
C ILE A 309 15.06 -16.93 -28.18
N LEU A 310 14.36 -15.88 -28.61
CA LEU A 310 14.94 -14.58 -28.90
C LEU A 310 14.90 -13.71 -27.65
N ARG A 311 16.04 -13.58 -26.98
CA ARG A 311 16.17 -12.77 -25.76
C ARG A 311 16.49 -11.33 -26.15
N LEU A 312 15.63 -10.39 -25.80
CA LEU A 312 15.78 -8.97 -26.14
C LEU A 312 16.76 -8.29 -25.18
N MET A 313 18.05 -8.53 -25.38
CA MET A 313 19.15 -7.94 -24.61
C MET A 313 20.24 -7.39 -25.52
N LYS A 314 20.99 -6.41 -25.01
CA LYS A 314 22.15 -5.83 -25.69
C LYS A 314 23.35 -6.79 -25.63
N LYS A 315 24.36 -6.50 -26.43
CA LYS A 315 25.64 -7.25 -26.47
C LYS A 315 26.35 -7.39 -25.11
N ASP A 316 26.15 -6.46 -24.19
CA ASP A 316 26.69 -6.53 -22.82
C ASP A 316 25.79 -7.31 -21.85
N ASN A 317 24.79 -8.03 -22.38
CA ASN A 317 23.73 -8.74 -21.65
C ASN A 317 22.80 -7.83 -20.84
N SER A 318 22.86 -6.50 -21.01
CA SER A 318 21.93 -5.59 -20.34
C SER A 318 20.58 -5.49 -21.08
N SER A 319 19.53 -5.16 -20.33
CA SER A 319 18.19 -4.99 -20.90
C SER A 319 18.10 -3.71 -21.75
N TYR A 320 17.25 -3.74 -22.78
CA TYR A 320 16.80 -2.53 -23.49
C TYR A 320 15.81 -1.71 -22.68
N PHE A 321 15.16 -2.33 -21.70
CA PHE A 321 14.09 -1.75 -20.90
C PHE A 321 14.62 -1.00 -19.69
N LEU A 322 13.76 -0.18 -19.08
CA LEU A 322 14.05 0.53 -17.85
C LEU A 322 14.39 -0.47 -16.73
N ASN A 323 15.57 -0.35 -16.15
CA ASN A 323 15.86 -0.98 -14.86
C ASN A 323 15.03 -0.26 -13.80
N PHE A 324 13.93 -0.88 -13.39
CA PHE A 324 12.95 -0.25 -12.51
C PHE A 324 13.53 0.08 -11.13
N GLU A 325 14.33 -0.81 -10.55
CA GLU A 325 14.94 -0.60 -9.24
C GLU A 325 15.94 0.56 -9.28
N ASP A 326 16.78 0.62 -10.31
CA ASP A 326 17.75 1.71 -10.51
C ASP A 326 17.02 3.04 -10.78
N PHE A 327 15.95 3.04 -11.57
CA PHE A 327 15.10 4.22 -11.76
C PHE A 327 14.52 4.72 -10.44
N VAL A 328 13.85 3.83 -9.69
CA VAL A 328 13.25 4.19 -8.40
C VAL A 328 14.32 4.72 -7.46
N ASN A 329 15.50 4.11 -7.39
CA ASN A 329 16.60 4.57 -6.54
C ASN A 329 17.11 5.97 -6.91
N ASN A 330 17.14 6.32 -8.20
CA ASN A 330 17.54 7.66 -8.67
C ASN A 330 16.43 8.71 -8.58
N LEU A 331 15.15 8.30 -8.55
CA LEU A 331 14.02 9.22 -8.42
C LEU A 331 13.96 9.85 -7.02
N THR A 332 14.15 11.15 -6.93
CA THR A 332 14.12 11.91 -5.67
C THR A 332 13.40 13.23 -5.83
N LEU A 333 13.21 13.97 -4.73
CA LEU A 333 12.87 15.38 -4.81
C LEU A 333 14.16 16.21 -4.84
N LYS A 334 14.24 17.18 -5.74
CA LYS A 334 15.36 18.11 -5.89
C LYS A 334 15.56 18.88 -4.57
N ASN A 335 16.74 18.72 -3.98
CA ASN A 335 17.14 19.50 -2.81
C ASN A 335 17.30 20.97 -3.20
N MET A 336 16.72 21.87 -2.40
CA MET A 336 16.73 23.29 -2.70
C MET A 336 17.98 23.95 -2.15
N GLN A 337 18.65 24.69 -3.02
CA GLN A 337 19.81 25.52 -2.72
C GLN A 337 19.40 26.96 -2.42
N LYS A 338 20.33 27.75 -1.90
CA LYS A 338 20.10 29.17 -1.57
C LYS A 338 19.64 29.96 -2.79
N GLU A 339 20.16 29.63 -3.96
CA GLU A 339 19.88 30.29 -5.23
C GLU A 339 18.45 29.99 -5.73
N ASP A 340 17.87 28.86 -5.30
CA ASP A 340 16.49 28.49 -5.63
C ASP A 340 15.49 29.36 -4.82
N LEU A 341 15.90 29.88 -3.66
CA LEU A 341 15.07 30.70 -2.76
C LEU A 341 14.98 32.16 -3.19
N ASN A 342 13.80 32.75 -3.08
CA ASN A 342 13.55 34.17 -3.27
C ASN A 342 14.00 35.01 -2.07
N ALA A 343 13.91 36.34 -2.22
CA ALA A 343 14.34 37.29 -1.19
C ALA A 343 13.64 37.07 0.17
N LYS A 344 12.40 36.57 0.18
CA LYS A 344 11.68 36.21 1.42
C LYS A 344 12.30 34.97 2.05
N GLY A 345 12.51 33.90 1.27
CA GLY A 345 13.11 32.64 1.74
C GLY A 345 14.53 32.82 2.26
N GLN A 346 15.37 33.59 1.55
CA GLN A 346 16.76 33.87 1.99
C GLN A 346 16.84 34.74 3.26
N ASN A 347 15.78 35.48 3.58
CA ASN A 347 15.71 36.29 4.80
C ASN A 347 15.03 35.57 5.97
N LEU A 348 14.32 34.48 5.71
CA LEU A 348 13.66 33.64 6.70
C LEU A 348 14.70 32.74 7.40
N SER A 349 14.59 32.57 8.71
CA SER A 349 15.40 31.58 9.42
C SER A 349 14.83 30.18 9.26
N ALA A 350 15.71 29.16 9.28
CA ALA A 350 15.27 27.76 9.20
C ALA A 350 14.32 27.36 10.35
N TYR A 351 14.45 28.03 11.50
CA TYR A 351 13.56 27.84 12.65
C TYR A 351 12.16 28.41 12.41
N GLU A 352 12.06 29.63 11.86
CA GLU A 352 10.78 30.25 11.52
C GLU A 352 10.05 29.41 10.47
N PHE A 353 10.75 28.99 9.40
CA PHE A 353 10.15 28.12 8.40
C PHE A 353 9.68 26.77 8.95
N LEU A 354 10.51 26.12 9.80
CA LEU A 354 10.15 24.85 10.42
C LEU A 354 8.94 25.00 11.36
N ALA A 355 8.84 26.12 12.08
CA ALA A 355 7.68 26.43 12.91
C ALA A 355 6.43 26.63 12.05
N ASP A 356 6.53 27.37 10.94
CA ASP A 356 5.40 27.62 10.03
C ASP A 356 4.83 26.32 9.47
N ILE A 357 5.66 25.44 8.90
CA ILE A 357 5.16 24.19 8.28
C ILE A 357 4.67 23.16 9.29
N LYS A 358 5.08 23.27 10.56
CA LYS A 358 4.61 22.43 11.67
C LYS A 358 3.38 22.99 12.35
N SER A 359 3.15 24.30 12.26
CA SER A 359 1.98 24.98 12.80
C SER A 359 0.74 24.75 11.91
N GLY A 360 -0.45 24.81 12.51
CA GLY A 360 -1.72 24.75 11.81
C GLY A 360 -2.49 23.41 11.93
N PHE A 361 -3.82 23.56 11.89
CA PHE A 361 -4.81 22.47 11.92
C PHE A 361 -5.01 21.87 10.52
N PHE A 362 -4.16 20.93 10.14
CA PHE A 362 -4.30 20.24 8.86
C PHE A 362 -4.28 18.72 9.06
N PRO A 363 -5.40 18.00 8.86
CA PRO A 363 -5.38 16.54 8.82
C PRO A 363 -4.60 16.05 7.59
N GLY A 364 -3.68 15.10 7.80
CA GLY A 364 -2.99 14.34 6.75
C GLY A 364 -2.61 15.17 5.51
N ASP A 365 -3.28 14.87 4.39
CA ASP A 365 -3.03 15.44 3.06
C ASP A 365 -3.11 16.98 3.00
N LYS A 366 -3.92 17.60 3.86
CA LYS A 366 -4.00 19.07 3.94
C LYS A 366 -2.69 19.68 4.45
N ARG A 367 -1.98 18.99 5.34
CA ARG A 367 -0.70 19.45 5.88
C ARG A 367 0.37 19.39 4.81
N SER A 368 0.47 18.25 4.13
CA SER A 368 1.34 18.08 2.96
C SER A 368 1.08 19.18 1.91
N SER A 369 -0.19 19.44 1.59
CA SER A 369 -0.59 20.48 0.63
C SER A 369 -0.17 21.90 1.08
N HIS A 370 -0.37 22.23 2.36
CA HIS A 370 0.06 23.50 2.93
C HIS A 370 1.60 23.64 2.87
N THR A 371 2.34 22.62 3.29
CA THR A 371 3.81 22.63 3.24
C THR A 371 4.33 22.82 1.81
N LYS A 372 3.72 22.16 0.82
CA LYS A 372 4.06 22.37 -0.61
C LYS A 372 3.81 23.82 -1.05
N ALA A 373 2.71 24.43 -0.60
CA ALA A 373 2.39 25.82 -0.90
C ALA A 373 3.40 26.79 -0.25
N GLU A 374 3.77 26.56 1.02
CA GLU A 374 4.79 27.37 1.69
C GLU A 374 6.15 27.27 1.00
N ILE A 375 6.60 26.06 0.66
CA ILE A 375 7.82 25.87 -0.12
C ILE A 375 7.72 26.64 -1.45
N SER A 376 6.61 26.49 -2.18
CA SER A 376 6.40 27.17 -3.46
C SER A 376 6.45 28.71 -3.33
N ASN A 377 5.95 29.27 -2.23
CA ASN A 377 5.98 30.71 -1.94
C ASN A 377 7.40 31.24 -1.67
N LEU A 378 8.36 30.36 -1.36
CA LEU A 378 9.74 30.73 -1.08
C LEU A 378 10.68 30.55 -2.28
N LEU A 379 10.21 29.97 -3.39
CA LEU A 379 11.03 29.75 -4.58
C LEU A 379 11.05 30.95 -5.53
N ASN A 380 12.15 31.13 -6.26
CA ASN A 380 12.30 32.15 -7.32
C ASN A 380 11.48 31.84 -8.57
N LYS A 381 11.26 30.55 -8.85
CA LYS A 381 10.47 30.04 -9.98
C LYS A 381 9.70 28.81 -9.51
N LYS A 382 8.56 28.52 -10.13
CA LYS A 382 7.92 27.20 -10.01
C LYS A 382 8.80 26.21 -10.77
N GLU A 383 9.80 25.67 -10.10
CA GLU A 383 10.65 24.62 -10.65
C GLU A 383 10.01 23.25 -10.47
N ASN A 384 10.33 22.34 -11.39
CA ASN A 384 9.97 20.94 -11.23
C ASN A 384 10.75 20.38 -10.04
N ILE A 385 10.00 19.85 -9.06
CA ILE A 385 10.59 19.34 -7.82
C ILE A 385 11.09 17.90 -7.96
N TYR A 386 10.66 17.16 -8.98
CA TYR A 386 11.15 15.79 -9.22
C TYR A 386 12.52 15.81 -9.89
N ASP A 387 13.40 14.94 -9.41
CA ASP A 387 14.71 14.68 -9.99
C ASP A 387 14.83 13.19 -10.29
N PHE A 388 14.90 12.84 -11.58
CA PHE A 388 15.10 11.47 -12.05
C PHE A 388 16.60 11.10 -12.15
N GLY A 389 17.50 11.98 -11.69
CA GLY A 389 18.94 11.79 -11.73
C GLY A 389 19.45 11.60 -13.16
N LYS A 390 20.15 10.49 -13.40
CA LYS A 390 20.65 10.11 -14.74
C LYS A 390 19.54 9.89 -15.79
N TYR A 391 18.29 9.77 -15.37
CA TYR A 391 17.14 9.57 -16.26
C TYR A 391 16.41 10.85 -16.65
N ASN A 392 16.82 12.03 -16.14
CA ASN A 392 16.15 13.30 -16.43
C ASN A 392 15.93 13.53 -17.94
N GLY A 393 16.95 13.28 -18.77
CA GLY A 393 16.84 13.45 -20.23
C GLY A 393 15.77 12.59 -20.92
N LYS A 394 15.23 11.56 -20.26
CA LYS A 394 14.22 10.64 -20.81
C LYS A 394 12.81 10.83 -20.25
N PHE A 395 12.68 11.46 -19.07
CA PHE A 395 11.41 11.62 -18.37
C PHE A 395 11.01 13.10 -18.19
N ASN A 396 11.70 14.02 -18.87
CA ASN A 396 11.41 15.45 -18.81
C ASN A 396 9.98 15.80 -19.25
N ASP A 397 9.41 15.05 -20.19
CA ASP A 397 8.02 15.17 -20.66
C ASP A 397 6.99 14.73 -19.60
N ARG A 398 7.42 13.97 -18.58
CA ARG A 398 6.55 13.40 -17.53
C ARG A 398 6.69 14.08 -16.17
N LEU A 399 7.38 15.22 -16.09
CA LEU A 399 7.59 15.96 -14.84
C LEU A 399 6.28 16.41 -14.16
N ASN A 400 5.21 16.58 -14.93
CA ASN A 400 3.87 16.97 -14.43
C ASN A 400 2.85 15.83 -14.53
N SER A 401 3.31 14.57 -14.64
CA SER A 401 2.40 13.43 -14.77
C SER A 401 1.51 13.29 -13.53
N PRO A 402 0.18 13.11 -13.68
CA PRO A 402 -0.72 12.81 -12.55
C PRO A 402 -0.50 11.40 -11.97
N ASN A 403 0.37 10.61 -12.61
CA ASN A 403 0.75 9.26 -12.20
C ASN A 403 2.01 9.26 -11.32
N LEU A 404 2.56 10.45 -11.02
CA LEU A 404 3.66 10.65 -10.09
C LEU A 404 3.27 11.72 -9.06
N GLU A 405 3.10 11.30 -7.81
CA GLU A 405 2.68 12.16 -6.71
C GLU A 405 3.71 12.13 -5.58
N TYR A 406 3.71 13.16 -4.73
CA TYR A 406 4.51 13.18 -3.51
C TYR A 406 3.71 13.74 -2.34
N SER A 407 4.00 13.31 -1.13
CA SER A 407 3.51 13.90 0.11
C SER A 407 4.66 14.30 1.02
N LEU A 408 4.54 15.42 1.71
CA LEU A 408 5.54 15.90 2.66
C LEU A 408 5.04 15.65 4.09
N ASP A 409 5.85 14.96 4.89
CA ASP A 409 5.59 14.78 6.32
C ASP A 409 6.24 15.92 7.11
N ALA A 410 5.52 17.03 7.16
CA ALA A 410 5.96 18.20 7.91
C ALA A 410 6.02 17.95 9.43
N ALA A 411 5.25 16.99 9.97
CA ALA A 411 5.28 16.70 11.40
C ALA A 411 6.64 16.13 11.82
N SER A 412 7.19 15.24 10.99
CA SER A 412 8.51 14.64 11.16
C SER A 412 9.67 15.51 10.65
N ALA A 413 9.40 16.71 10.12
CA ALA A 413 10.45 17.61 9.67
C ALA A 413 11.40 18.02 10.81
N SER A 414 12.66 18.28 10.49
CA SER A 414 13.68 18.62 11.48
C SER A 414 14.74 19.56 10.92
N LEU A 415 15.60 20.09 11.78
CA LEU A 415 16.81 20.79 11.34
C LEU A 415 17.97 19.79 11.25
N ASP A 416 18.87 20.03 10.29
CA ASP A 416 20.11 19.26 10.21
C ASP A 416 20.89 19.35 11.54
N LYS A 417 21.58 18.26 11.90
CA LYS A 417 22.29 18.16 13.18
C LYS A 417 23.51 19.08 13.22
N LYS A 418 24.20 19.28 12.10
CA LYS A 418 25.46 20.03 11.97
C LYS A 418 25.21 21.47 11.52
N ASP A 419 24.27 21.67 10.61
CA ASP A 419 23.94 23.00 10.07
C ASP A 419 22.48 23.39 10.30
N LYS A 420 22.26 24.20 11.33
CA LYS A 420 20.92 24.69 11.72
C LYS A 420 20.30 25.69 10.74
N SER A 421 20.93 26.00 9.59
CA SER A 421 20.27 26.68 8.47
C SER A 421 19.60 25.74 7.47
N ILE A 422 19.64 24.42 7.72
CA ILE A 422 19.11 23.41 6.82
C ILE A 422 17.88 22.76 7.44
N VAL A 423 16.79 22.71 6.67
CA VAL A 423 15.55 22.04 7.03
C VAL A 423 15.46 20.72 6.26
N LEU A 424 15.12 19.65 6.96
CA LEU A 424 14.99 18.28 6.47
C LEU A 424 13.51 17.87 6.61
N ILE A 425 12.84 17.60 5.49
CA ILE A 425 11.42 17.21 5.47
C ILE A 425 11.31 15.80 4.88
N PRO A 426 10.93 14.79 5.68
CA PRO A 426 10.63 13.47 5.14
C PRO A 426 9.51 13.55 4.10
N TYR A 427 9.64 12.79 3.02
CA TYR A 427 8.63 12.71 1.98
C TYR A 427 8.35 11.27 1.59
N ARG A 428 7.18 11.08 0.98
CA ARG A 428 6.76 9.85 0.33
C ARG A 428 6.43 10.16 -1.13
N LEU A 429 6.96 9.38 -2.06
CA LEU A 429 6.69 9.41 -3.49
C LEU A 429 5.77 8.24 -3.84
N GLU A 430 4.76 8.50 -4.65
CA GLU A 430 3.81 7.52 -5.14
C GLU A 430 3.88 7.47 -6.66
N ILE A 431 4.20 6.30 -7.20
CA ILE A 431 4.36 6.06 -8.64
C ILE A 431 3.32 5.04 -9.06
N LYS A 432 2.40 5.44 -9.95
CA LYS A 432 1.38 4.55 -10.52
C LYS A 432 1.92 3.84 -11.76
N ASP A 433 1.43 2.64 -12.06
CA ASP A 433 1.87 1.85 -13.24
C ASP A 433 1.75 2.63 -14.56
N LYS A 434 0.69 3.42 -14.72
CA LYS A 434 0.46 4.32 -15.86
C LYS A 434 1.51 5.41 -16.03
N PHE A 435 2.34 5.69 -15.03
CA PHE A 435 3.48 6.58 -15.19
C PHE A 435 4.42 6.09 -16.30
N PHE A 436 4.56 4.76 -16.46
CA PHE A 436 5.40 4.16 -17.50
C PHE A 436 4.61 3.94 -18.79
N ALA A 437 3.38 3.46 -18.71
CA ALA A 437 2.55 3.11 -19.87
C ALA A 437 1.08 3.53 -19.70
N ASP A 438 0.81 4.81 -19.95
CA ASP A 438 -0.50 5.45 -19.71
C ASP A 438 -1.64 4.87 -20.56
N ASP A 439 -1.31 4.33 -21.74
CA ASP A 439 -2.25 3.77 -22.72
C ASP A 439 -2.58 2.28 -22.51
N LEU A 440 -1.85 1.58 -21.63
CA LEU A 440 -1.94 0.11 -21.52
C LEU A 440 -2.88 -0.37 -20.41
N TYR A 441 -2.96 0.34 -19.30
CA TYR A 441 -3.68 -0.12 -18.11
C TYR A 441 -5.09 0.48 -18.02
N PRO A 442 -6.13 -0.32 -17.68
CA PRO A 442 -7.46 0.22 -17.41
C PRO A 442 -7.47 1.04 -16.12
N ASP A 443 -8.33 2.06 -16.01
CA ASP A 443 -8.41 3.00 -14.87
C ASP A 443 -8.66 2.35 -13.50
N THR A 444 -9.02 1.07 -13.46
CA THR A 444 -9.44 0.35 -12.26
C THR A 444 -8.31 -0.40 -11.55
N LYS A 445 -7.08 -0.41 -12.11
CA LYS A 445 -6.00 -1.27 -11.61
C LYS A 445 -4.63 -0.60 -11.71
N ASP A 446 -4.39 0.39 -10.85
CA ASP A 446 -3.07 1.00 -10.68
C ASP A 446 -2.40 0.44 -9.42
N ASN A 447 -1.33 -0.33 -9.58
CA ASN A 447 -0.47 -0.59 -8.44
C ASN A 447 0.29 0.69 -8.11
N ILE A 448 0.38 0.99 -6.81
CA ILE A 448 1.07 2.17 -6.29
C ILE A 448 2.36 1.70 -5.63
N LEU A 449 3.49 2.12 -6.19
CA LEU A 449 4.78 1.98 -5.50
C LEU A 449 5.04 3.20 -4.64
N VAL A 450 5.53 2.96 -3.44
CA VAL A 450 5.84 3.97 -2.45
C VAL A 450 7.35 4.04 -2.23
N LYS A 451 7.97 5.21 -2.42
CA LYS A 451 9.38 5.48 -2.07
C LYS A 451 9.47 6.59 -1.04
N GLU A 452 10.24 6.38 0.02
CA GLU A 452 10.48 7.38 1.06
C GLU A 452 11.83 8.08 0.86
N GLY A 453 11.93 9.33 1.32
CA GLY A 453 13.16 10.12 1.23
C GLY A 453 13.12 11.36 2.11
N ILE A 454 14.13 12.22 1.99
CA ILE A 454 14.23 13.46 2.75
C ILE A 454 14.52 14.60 1.79
N LEU A 455 13.62 15.60 1.77
CA LEU A 455 13.79 16.85 1.05
C LEU A 455 14.65 17.79 1.92
N LYS A 456 15.78 18.23 1.37
CA LYS A 456 16.68 19.17 2.03
C LYS A 456 16.47 20.57 1.47
N LEU A 457 16.18 21.51 2.35
CA LEU A 457 16.04 22.93 2.03
C LEU A 457 17.20 23.71 2.67
N THR A 458 17.99 24.39 1.86
CA THR A 458 19.19 25.12 2.30
C THR A 458 19.14 26.58 1.88
N GLY A 459 19.92 27.43 2.55
CA GLY A 459 20.01 28.86 2.23
C GLY A 459 19.15 29.78 3.09
N PHE A 460 18.43 29.22 4.07
CA PHE A 460 17.82 30.00 5.14
C PHE A 460 18.88 30.71 5.98
N LYS A 461 18.52 31.80 6.66
CA LYS A 461 19.39 32.37 7.68
C LYS A 461 19.61 31.34 8.78
N LYS A 462 20.87 31.19 9.21
CA LYS A 462 21.18 30.55 10.49
C LYS A 462 20.41 31.33 11.56
N GLY A 463 19.54 30.66 12.29
CA GLY A 463 18.96 31.26 13.50
C GLY A 463 20.10 31.79 14.38
N PRO A 464 19.89 32.87 15.15
CA PRO A 464 20.94 33.42 16.01
C PRO A 464 21.58 32.29 16.83
N LYS A 465 22.91 32.38 17.06
CA LYS A 465 23.71 31.42 17.86
C LYS A 465 23.38 31.48 19.36
N ILE A 466 22.18 31.92 19.67
CA ILE A 466 21.61 32.19 20.96
C ILE A 466 20.54 31.12 21.08
N ASP A 467 20.49 30.45 22.23
CA ASP A 467 19.24 30.00 22.83
C ASP A 467 18.04 30.59 22.07
N LEU A 468 17.19 29.76 21.42
CA LEU A 468 16.05 30.25 20.60
C LEU A 468 15.53 31.55 21.24
N PRO A 469 15.32 32.65 20.48
CA PRO A 469 14.94 33.95 21.05
C PRO A 469 13.98 33.73 22.21
N ASN A 470 14.16 34.31 23.41
CA ASN A 470 13.51 33.84 24.64
C ASN A 470 12.02 33.46 24.46
N ILE A 471 11.30 34.13 23.55
CA ILE A 471 9.96 33.76 23.08
C ILE A 471 9.84 32.37 22.42
N ASN A 472 10.75 31.97 21.53
CA ASN A 472 10.88 30.65 20.90
C ASN A 472 11.46 29.59 21.85
N GLN A 473 12.34 29.97 22.78
CA GLN A 473 12.70 29.05 23.88
C GLN A 473 11.54 28.87 24.84
N GLN A 474 10.72 29.89 25.04
CA GLN A 474 9.48 29.82 25.79
C GLN A 474 8.38 29.07 25.01
N ILE A 475 8.39 29.06 23.67
CA ILE A 475 7.54 28.20 22.86
C ILE A 475 7.89 26.73 23.10
N PHE A 476 9.19 26.40 23.15
CA PHE A 476 9.65 25.03 23.46
C PHE A 476 9.64 24.65 24.96
N LYS A 477 9.80 25.62 25.89
CA LYS A 477 9.86 25.39 27.36
C LYS A 477 8.56 25.71 28.11
N THR A 478 7.60 26.43 27.51
CA THR A 478 6.46 27.05 28.24
C THR A 478 5.14 27.12 27.47
N GLU A 479 4.90 26.32 26.42
CA GLU A 479 3.62 26.39 25.69
C GLU A 479 2.78 25.12 25.71
N TYR A 480 2.63 24.55 26.90
CA TYR A 480 1.38 23.85 27.21
C TYR A 480 0.78 24.47 28.46
N LEU A 481 -0.54 24.65 28.43
CA LEU A 481 -1.33 25.34 29.44
C LEU A 481 -0.84 24.98 30.86
N PRO A 482 -0.32 25.94 31.66
CA PRO A 482 0.24 25.69 32.99
C PRO A 482 -0.78 25.19 34.04
N PHE A 483 -2.01 24.84 33.66
CA PHE A 483 -3.07 24.36 34.56
C PHE A 483 -3.24 22.82 34.61
N PHE A 484 -2.59 22.03 33.74
CA PHE A 484 -2.64 20.56 33.80
C PHE A 484 -1.35 19.96 34.36
N GLU A 485 -1.29 19.81 35.68
CA GLU A 485 -0.09 19.28 36.38
C GLU A 485 0.31 17.84 35.99
N LYS A 486 -0.52 17.09 35.27
CA LYS A 486 -0.22 15.71 34.82
C LYS A 486 0.65 15.60 33.55
N GLY A 487 0.87 16.70 32.80
CA GLY A 487 1.68 16.66 31.57
C GLY A 487 3.21 16.65 31.78
N LYS A 488 3.68 16.88 33.00
CA LYS A 488 5.11 17.01 33.31
C LYS A 488 5.90 15.69 33.22
N GLU A 489 5.28 14.55 33.52
CA GLU A 489 5.98 13.25 33.52
C GLU A 489 6.17 12.67 32.09
N GLU A 490 5.32 13.03 31.12
CA GLU A 490 5.54 12.68 29.72
C GLU A 490 6.51 13.62 29.00
N GLN A 491 6.63 14.88 29.47
CA GLN A 491 7.60 15.85 28.94
C GLN A 491 9.06 15.43 29.14
N ALA A 492 9.41 14.73 30.23
CA ALA A 492 10.76 14.23 30.43
C ALA A 492 11.17 13.14 29.40
N LYS A 493 10.21 12.53 28.69
CA LYS A 493 10.48 11.55 27.63
C LYS A 493 10.72 12.18 26.25
N LEU A 494 10.36 13.47 26.06
CA LEU A 494 10.45 14.20 24.80
C LEU A 494 11.84 14.78 24.52
N ASP A 495 12.64 15.06 25.55
CA ASP A 495 13.99 15.64 25.41
C ASP A 495 15.03 14.71 24.76
N TYR A 496 14.69 13.43 24.56
CA TYR A 496 15.60 12.40 24.01
C TYR A 496 15.03 11.59 22.83
N GLY A 497 14.05 12.13 22.10
CA GLY A 497 13.73 11.64 20.75
C GLY A 497 12.94 10.34 20.65
N ASN A 498 11.99 10.09 21.57
CA ASN A 498 11.01 9.01 21.39
C ASN A 498 9.75 9.48 20.62
N ILE A 499 9.14 8.53 19.91
CA ILE A 499 8.01 8.71 18.99
C ILE A 499 6.72 9.07 19.74
N LEU A 500 6.00 10.08 19.23
CA LEU A 500 4.67 10.49 19.71
C LEU A 500 3.60 9.41 19.44
N ASN A 501 2.66 9.26 20.37
CA ASN A 501 1.43 8.52 20.12
C ASN A 501 0.60 9.26 19.03
N PRO A 502 0.29 8.62 17.89
CA PRO A 502 -0.10 9.30 16.64
C PRO A 502 -1.50 9.94 16.61
N TYR A 503 -2.24 9.97 17.71
CA TYR A 503 -3.68 10.26 17.65
C TYR A 503 -4.11 11.71 17.90
N TYR A 504 -3.31 12.60 18.51
CA TYR A 504 -3.78 13.97 18.83
C TYR A 504 -2.67 15.04 18.74
N THR A 505 -2.97 16.20 18.14
CA THR A 505 -1.99 17.25 17.74
C THR A 505 -1.97 18.38 18.77
N GLN A 506 -0.87 18.61 19.49
CA GLN A 506 -0.82 19.68 20.49
C GLN A 506 -0.78 21.09 19.84
N LEU A 507 -1.41 22.11 20.46
CA LEU A 507 -1.51 23.51 19.98
C LEU A 507 -0.35 24.41 20.45
N ALA A 508 0.12 25.33 19.61
CA ALA A 508 1.10 26.38 19.91
C ALA A 508 0.46 27.68 20.48
N LYS A 509 1.21 28.55 21.19
CA LYS A 509 0.66 29.83 21.74
C LYS A 509 0.02 30.66 20.67
N VAL A 510 0.68 30.85 19.53
CA VAL A 510 0.20 31.80 18.52
C VAL A 510 -1.19 31.40 18.02
N GLU A 511 -1.47 30.10 18.02
CA GLU A 511 -2.77 29.51 17.67
C GLU A 511 -3.78 29.78 18.79
N VAL A 512 -3.39 29.58 20.05
CA VAL A 512 -4.20 29.95 21.22
C VAL A 512 -4.47 31.46 21.24
N GLU A 513 -3.47 32.30 21.06
CA GLU A 513 -3.60 33.75 21.04
C GLU A 513 -4.47 34.23 19.88
N ALA A 514 -4.37 33.63 18.69
CA ALA A 514 -5.23 33.95 17.54
C ALA A 514 -6.69 33.54 17.77
N LEU A 515 -6.92 32.34 18.31
CA LEU A 515 -8.26 31.84 18.63
C LEU A 515 -8.96 32.74 19.67
N PHE A 516 -8.24 33.16 20.70
CA PHE A 516 -8.75 34.02 21.77
C PHE A 516 -8.90 35.48 21.31
N LYS A 517 -8.00 36.00 20.47
CA LYS A 517 -8.09 37.37 19.93
C LYS A 517 -9.27 37.57 18.98
N GLY A 518 -9.70 36.52 18.29
CA GLY A 518 -10.90 36.53 17.45
C GLY A 518 -12.22 36.32 18.20
N ASN A 519 -12.17 36.10 19.53
CA ASN A 519 -13.32 35.74 20.37
C ASN A 519 -14.15 34.56 19.82
N LYS A 520 -13.46 33.63 19.15
CA LYS A 520 -14.06 32.53 18.41
C LYS A 520 -14.28 31.32 19.30
N ASN A 521 -15.18 31.47 20.26
CA ASN A 521 -15.41 30.51 21.34
C ASN A 521 -15.57 29.06 20.84
N GLN A 522 -16.32 28.83 19.76
CA GLN A 522 -16.53 27.48 19.20
C GLN A 522 -15.24 26.83 18.66
N GLU A 523 -14.37 27.63 18.03
CA GLU A 523 -13.09 27.16 17.49
C GLU A 523 -12.11 26.87 18.65
N ILE A 524 -12.11 27.71 19.69
CA ILE A 524 -11.36 27.47 20.94
C ILE A 524 -11.78 26.13 21.58
N TYR A 525 -13.09 25.88 21.68
CA TYR A 525 -13.63 24.66 22.27
C TYR A 525 -13.19 23.40 21.51
N GLN A 526 -13.35 23.39 20.19
CA GLN A 526 -12.99 22.25 19.35
C GLN A 526 -11.48 21.97 19.40
N ALA A 527 -10.68 23.03 19.44
CA ALA A 527 -9.24 22.93 19.53
C ALA A 527 -8.77 22.33 20.84
N LEU A 528 -9.40 22.64 21.97
CA LEU A 528 -8.99 22.14 23.28
C LEU A 528 -9.50 20.71 23.55
N ASP A 529 -10.73 20.41 23.14
CA ASP A 529 -11.35 19.07 23.26
C ASP A 529 -10.61 18.04 22.40
N GLY A 530 -10.37 18.36 21.12
CA GLY A 530 -9.77 17.42 20.17
C GLY A 530 -8.28 17.16 20.38
N ASN A 531 -7.53 18.07 20.98
CA ASN A 531 -6.06 18.00 21.01
C ASN A 531 -5.47 17.71 22.40
N TYR A 532 -6.19 18.07 23.45
CA TYR A 532 -5.74 17.89 24.84
C TYR A 532 -6.62 16.95 25.63
N ALA A 533 -7.62 16.32 24.97
CA ALA A 533 -8.67 15.52 25.61
C ALA A 533 -9.30 16.26 26.80
N TYR A 534 -9.33 17.60 26.73
CA TYR A 534 -9.85 18.41 27.81
C TYR A 534 -11.37 18.51 27.65
N GLU A 535 -12.09 17.81 28.51
CA GLU A 535 -13.53 17.59 28.41
C GLU A 535 -14.34 18.88 28.68
N PHE A 536 -14.38 19.76 27.69
CA PHE A 536 -15.23 20.95 27.71
C PHE A 536 -16.72 20.62 27.57
N GLY A 537 -17.07 19.41 27.12
CA GLY A 537 -18.47 18.99 26.95
C GLY A 537 -19.31 19.21 28.21
N ALA A 538 -18.76 18.84 29.37
CA ALA A 538 -19.34 19.06 30.68
C ALA A 538 -19.52 20.55 31.01
N PHE A 539 -18.45 21.33 30.94
CA PHE A 539 -18.46 22.79 31.19
C PHE A 539 -19.39 23.55 30.24
N LYS A 540 -19.38 23.22 28.95
CA LYS A 540 -20.26 23.81 27.94
C LYS A 540 -21.73 23.48 28.22
N SER A 541 -22.02 22.28 28.70
CA SER A 541 -23.38 21.89 29.06
C SER A 541 -23.85 22.64 30.30
N VAL A 542 -23.01 22.79 31.32
CA VAL A 542 -23.30 23.64 32.48
C VAL A 542 -23.59 25.10 32.06
N LEU A 543 -22.70 25.69 31.25
CA LEU A 543 -22.88 27.07 30.74
C LEU A 543 -24.14 27.23 29.86
N ASN A 544 -24.38 26.28 28.96
CA ASN A 544 -25.58 26.30 28.12
C ASN A 544 -26.85 26.14 28.97
N SER A 545 -26.78 25.41 30.09
CA SER A 545 -27.87 25.33 31.06
C SER A 545 -28.18 26.70 31.65
N TRP A 546 -27.16 27.39 32.16
CA TRP A 546 -27.29 28.72 32.76
C TRP A 546 -27.79 29.78 31.80
N THR A 547 -27.47 29.63 30.51
CA THR A 547 -27.90 30.56 29.45
C THR A 547 -29.20 30.15 28.78
N GLY A 548 -29.84 29.06 29.21
CA GLY A 548 -31.08 28.54 28.59
C GLY A 548 -30.92 28.04 27.16
N LYS A 549 -29.70 27.71 26.73
CA LYS A 549 -29.36 27.25 25.38
C LYS A 549 -29.36 25.72 25.24
N ILE A 550 -29.55 24.98 26.32
CA ILE A 550 -29.76 23.53 26.23
C ILE A 550 -31.16 23.27 25.67
N GLN A 551 -31.22 22.49 24.60
CA GLN A 551 -32.47 21.92 24.12
C GLN A 551 -32.85 20.71 24.97
N HIS A 552 -34.03 20.77 25.56
CA HIS A 552 -34.62 19.67 26.33
C HIS A 552 -35.56 18.85 25.44
N PRO A 553 -35.63 17.52 25.63
CA PRO A 553 -36.55 16.71 24.86
C PRO A 553 -38.00 17.02 25.23
N GLU A 554 -38.86 17.12 24.23
CA GLU A 554 -40.30 17.18 24.43
C GLU A 554 -40.89 15.77 24.59
N LYS A 555 -42.17 15.68 24.96
CA LYS A 555 -42.88 14.40 25.13
C LYS A 555 -42.78 13.50 23.89
N ALA A 556 -42.87 14.09 22.69
CA ALA A 556 -42.74 13.36 21.43
C ALA A 556 -41.32 12.79 21.20
N ASP A 557 -40.28 13.48 21.69
CA ASP A 557 -38.89 13.02 21.58
C ASP A 557 -38.61 11.86 22.51
N ILE A 558 -39.12 11.92 23.74
CA ILE A 558 -39.03 10.81 24.72
C ILE A 558 -39.64 9.53 24.15
N GLN A 559 -40.72 9.65 23.36
CA GLN A 559 -41.34 8.51 22.70
C GLN A 559 -40.41 7.80 21.70
N ARG A 560 -39.45 8.52 21.13
CA ARG A 560 -38.48 8.00 20.15
C ARG A 560 -37.22 7.39 20.79
N PHE A 561 -37.07 7.50 22.12
CA PHE A 561 -35.92 6.90 22.79
C PHE A 561 -35.99 5.38 22.74
N THR A 562 -34.84 4.76 22.57
CA THR A 562 -34.72 3.29 22.52
C THR A 562 -34.11 2.76 23.81
N ARG A 563 -34.72 1.71 24.37
CA ARG A 563 -34.22 1.07 25.59
C ARG A 563 -33.04 0.15 25.26
N HIS A 564 -32.05 0.14 26.14
CA HIS A 564 -30.90 -0.75 26.10
C HIS A 564 -30.60 -1.28 27.50
N LEU A 565 -30.40 -2.59 27.62
CA LEU A 565 -30.06 -3.24 28.90
C LEU A 565 -28.59 -3.65 28.90
N GLU A 566 -27.88 -3.31 29.98
CA GLU A 566 -26.49 -3.68 30.22
C GLU A 566 -26.39 -4.41 31.57
N GLN A 567 -25.64 -5.51 31.62
CA GLN A 567 -25.33 -6.22 32.86
C GLN A 567 -23.90 -5.89 33.25
N VAL A 568 -23.73 -5.30 34.44
CA VAL A 568 -22.43 -4.86 34.93
C VAL A 568 -22.06 -5.63 36.19
N LYS A 569 -20.83 -6.14 36.22
CA LYS A 569 -20.21 -6.71 37.43
C LYS A 569 -19.49 -5.60 38.18
N LEU A 570 -20.00 -5.20 39.33
CA LEU A 570 -19.29 -4.28 40.21
C LEU A 570 -18.09 -5.00 40.84
N GLY A 571 -16.87 -4.45 40.63
CA GLY A 571 -15.65 -4.95 41.28
C GLY A 571 -14.33 -4.75 40.54
N SER A 572 -14.32 -4.36 39.27
CA SER A 572 -13.07 -4.19 38.52
C SER A 572 -12.57 -2.75 38.54
N ASN A 573 -12.02 -2.31 39.68
CA ASN A 573 -10.94 -1.33 39.65
C ASN A 573 -9.62 -2.10 39.79
N SER A 574 -8.87 -2.15 38.69
CA SER A 574 -7.48 -2.57 38.66
C SER A 574 -6.70 -1.69 39.64
N VAL A 575 -6.37 -2.24 40.81
CA VAL A 575 -5.13 -2.12 41.59
C VAL A 575 -5.43 -2.75 42.96
N LEU A 576 -4.74 -3.87 43.26
CA LEU A 576 -4.72 -4.67 44.50
C LEU A 576 -5.70 -5.85 44.59
N ASN A 577 -5.10 -7.05 44.62
CA ASN A 577 -5.69 -8.37 44.80
C ASN A 577 -6.50 -8.49 46.10
N GLN A 578 -7.82 -8.63 46.00
CA GLN A 578 -8.66 -9.26 47.03
C GLN A 578 -9.76 -10.12 46.39
N PRO A 579 -10.24 -11.18 47.07
CA PRO A 579 -11.22 -12.13 46.52
C PRO A 579 -12.61 -11.50 46.38
N GLN A 580 -13.30 -11.91 45.31
CA GLN A 580 -14.53 -11.31 44.79
C GLN A 580 -15.79 -11.81 45.50
N THR A 581 -16.72 -10.90 45.80
CA THR A 581 -18.16 -11.19 45.87
C THR A 581 -18.86 -10.35 44.81
N THR A 582 -19.07 -10.92 43.62
CA THR A 582 -19.69 -10.26 42.47
C THR A 582 -21.22 -10.24 42.60
N LYS A 583 -21.81 -9.08 42.90
CA LYS A 583 -23.24 -8.83 42.61
C LYS A 583 -23.36 -8.25 41.20
N GLU A 584 -24.15 -8.88 40.34
CA GLU A 584 -24.47 -8.38 39.00
C GLU A 584 -25.56 -7.30 39.11
N GLN A 585 -25.31 -6.12 38.56
CA GLN A 585 -26.31 -5.05 38.46
C GLN A 585 -26.82 -4.92 37.03
N VAL A 586 -28.15 -4.76 36.90
CA VAL A 586 -28.79 -4.51 35.60
C VAL A 586 -29.04 -3.01 35.45
N ILE A 587 -28.47 -2.44 34.40
CA ILE A 587 -28.62 -1.04 34.02
C ILE A 587 -29.58 -0.95 32.84
N SER A 588 -30.67 -0.19 33.00
CA SER A 588 -31.56 0.17 31.90
C SER A 588 -31.23 1.57 31.41
N SER A 589 -30.79 1.69 30.17
CA SER A 589 -30.42 2.95 29.54
C SER A 589 -31.36 3.34 28.41
N LEU A 590 -31.77 4.60 28.34
CA LEU A 590 -32.43 5.19 27.18
C LEU A 590 -31.42 5.81 26.23
N LYS A 591 -31.42 5.38 24.97
CA LYS A 591 -30.54 5.91 23.92
C LYS A 591 -31.26 6.95 23.08
N SER A 592 -30.57 8.06 22.87
CA SER A 592 -30.96 9.18 22.01
C SER A 592 -29.73 9.77 21.32
N ASN A 593 -29.79 9.92 20.01
CA ASN A 593 -28.72 10.57 19.24
C ASN A 593 -28.73 12.10 19.41
N ASN A 594 -29.87 12.67 19.82
CA ASN A 594 -30.10 14.11 19.82
C ASN A 594 -29.96 14.75 21.21
N PHE A 595 -30.25 14.00 22.27
CA PHE A 595 -30.34 14.51 23.63
C PHE A 595 -29.42 13.75 24.59
N PHE A 596 -29.08 14.37 25.73
CA PHE A 596 -28.38 13.74 26.86
C PHE A 596 -27.00 13.17 26.51
N LYS A 597 -26.17 13.97 25.84
CA LYS A 597 -24.80 13.57 25.45
C LYS A 597 -23.85 13.40 26.66
N ASN A 598 -24.17 14.06 27.77
CA ASN A 598 -23.47 13.92 29.05
C ASN A 598 -24.43 14.11 30.23
N GLY A 599 -23.95 13.82 31.44
CA GLY A 599 -24.77 13.89 32.65
C GLY A 599 -25.21 15.30 33.03
N HIS A 600 -24.47 16.35 32.66
CA HIS A 600 -24.87 17.73 32.93
C HIS A 600 -26.11 18.15 32.15
N GLN A 601 -26.31 17.63 30.92
CA GLN A 601 -27.56 17.84 30.18
C GLN A 601 -28.75 17.14 30.84
N VAL A 602 -28.52 15.97 31.45
CA VAL A 602 -29.54 15.24 32.21
C VAL A 602 -29.93 16.03 33.46
N ALA A 603 -28.95 16.50 34.23
CA ALA A 603 -29.17 17.34 35.40
C ALA A 603 -29.92 18.65 35.06
N SER A 604 -29.54 19.29 33.94
CA SER A 604 -30.22 20.47 33.41
C SER A 604 -31.69 20.19 33.06
N TYR A 605 -31.97 19.06 32.39
CA TYR A 605 -33.34 18.67 32.07
C TYR A 605 -34.18 18.35 33.30
N PHE A 606 -33.61 17.63 34.27
CA PHE A 606 -34.31 17.39 35.53
C PHE A 606 -34.55 18.69 36.30
N GLN A 607 -33.66 19.67 36.20
CA GLN A 607 -33.90 20.99 36.75
C GLN A 607 -35.05 21.72 36.05
N ASP A 608 -35.07 21.76 34.72
CA ASP A 608 -36.20 22.32 33.97
C ASP A 608 -37.51 21.61 34.32
N LEU A 609 -37.47 20.27 34.46
CA LEU A 609 -38.63 19.49 34.86
C LEU A 609 -39.16 19.92 36.23
N LEU A 610 -38.29 20.12 37.22
CA LEU A 610 -38.69 20.61 38.56
C LEU A 610 -39.32 22.01 38.56
N THR A 611 -39.17 22.80 37.49
CA THR A 611 -39.86 24.09 37.35
C THR A 611 -41.31 23.98 36.84
N LYS A 612 -41.71 22.80 36.35
CA LYS A 612 -43.08 22.56 35.85
C LYS A 612 -44.04 22.32 37.00
N ASP A 613 -45.34 22.35 36.71
CA ASP A 613 -46.36 22.01 37.70
C ASP A 613 -46.28 20.52 38.11
N LYS A 614 -46.79 20.24 39.32
CA LYS A 614 -46.76 18.90 39.94
C LYS A 614 -47.22 17.78 38.99
N LEU A 615 -48.31 17.99 38.25
CA LEU A 615 -48.88 16.94 37.40
C LEU A 615 -48.01 16.69 36.17
N THR A 616 -47.49 17.75 35.56
CA THR A 616 -46.57 17.63 34.41
C THR A 616 -45.29 16.88 34.80
N VAL A 617 -44.73 17.15 35.98
CA VAL A 617 -43.55 16.43 36.49
C VAL A 617 -43.84 14.94 36.62
N LEU A 618 -44.92 14.60 37.32
CA LEU A 618 -45.27 13.20 37.59
C LEU A 618 -45.64 12.43 36.32
N GLU A 619 -46.35 13.05 35.38
CA GLU A 619 -46.68 12.45 34.09
C GLU A 619 -45.42 12.17 33.26
N THR A 620 -44.49 13.14 33.19
CA THR A 620 -43.24 12.99 32.44
C THR A 620 -42.35 11.90 33.04
N LEU A 621 -42.25 11.88 34.37
CA LEU A 621 -41.53 10.83 35.12
C LEU A 621 -42.16 9.45 34.91
N TYR A 622 -43.49 9.36 34.85
CA TYR A 622 -44.20 8.12 34.56
C TYR A 622 -43.90 7.59 33.15
N ASP A 623 -43.92 8.47 32.14
CA ASP A 623 -43.59 8.13 30.76
C ASP A 623 -42.12 7.69 30.61
N LEU A 624 -41.20 8.34 31.32
CA LEU A 624 -39.79 7.96 31.36
C LEU A 624 -39.57 6.59 32.02
N ALA A 625 -40.21 6.33 33.16
CA ALA A 625 -40.16 5.04 33.84
C ALA A 625 -40.60 3.91 32.89
N LYS A 626 -41.73 4.10 32.18
CA LYS A 626 -42.22 3.17 31.17
C LYS A 626 -41.18 2.91 30.08
N LYS A 627 -40.52 3.95 29.57
CA LYS A 627 -39.47 3.80 28.54
C LYS A 627 -38.27 3.00 29.04
N TRP A 628 -37.89 3.17 30.30
CA TRP A 628 -36.86 2.34 30.93
C TRP A 628 -37.32 0.89 31.19
N GLY A 629 -38.57 0.55 30.85
CA GLY A 629 -39.14 -0.78 31.04
C GLY A 629 -39.76 -0.99 32.42
N LEU A 630 -39.95 0.06 33.20
CA LEU A 630 -40.70 0.02 34.45
C LEU A 630 -42.17 0.29 34.14
N GLU A 631 -42.85 -0.72 33.59
CA GLU A 631 -44.26 -0.62 33.20
C GLU A 631 -45.18 -1.00 34.35
N THR A 632 -46.32 -0.33 34.50
CA THR A 632 -47.38 -0.74 35.44
C THR A 632 -48.56 -1.36 34.68
N ASN A 633 -49.55 -1.87 35.40
CA ASN A 633 -50.82 -2.30 34.81
C ASN A 633 -51.67 -1.16 34.22
N ARG A 634 -51.26 0.11 34.38
CA ARG A 634 -51.93 1.27 33.80
C ARG A 634 -51.18 1.79 32.58
N ALA A 635 -51.88 1.86 31.45
CA ALA A 635 -51.28 2.33 30.19
C ALA A 635 -50.89 3.82 30.20
N GLN A 636 -51.61 4.64 30.98
CA GLN A 636 -51.46 6.10 31.08
C GLN A 636 -51.33 6.55 32.53
N PHE A 637 -50.69 7.71 32.75
CA PHE A 637 -50.55 8.32 34.06
C PHE A 637 -51.92 8.73 34.64
N PRO A 638 -52.30 8.27 35.85
CA PRO A 638 -53.62 8.52 36.41
C PRO A 638 -53.74 9.92 37.02
N LYS A 639 -53.89 10.92 36.16
CA LYS A 639 -53.91 12.36 36.52
C LYS A 639 -54.87 12.70 37.65
N GLU A 640 -56.09 12.18 37.61
CA GLU A 640 -57.15 12.48 38.59
C GLU A 640 -56.75 12.12 40.03
N VAL A 641 -56.01 11.02 40.22
CA VAL A 641 -55.54 10.59 41.54
C VAL A 641 -54.49 11.56 42.09
N PHE A 642 -53.53 11.95 41.24
CA PHE A 642 -52.41 12.80 41.64
C PHE A 642 -52.74 14.30 41.70
N GLN A 643 -53.85 14.71 41.09
CA GLN A 643 -54.31 16.10 41.14
C GLN A 643 -54.65 16.51 42.57
N TYR A 644 -55.40 15.66 43.28
CA TYR A 644 -55.94 15.96 44.61
C TYR A 644 -55.18 15.33 45.77
N THR A 645 -54.19 14.47 45.50
CA THR A 645 -53.40 13.85 46.58
C THR A 645 -52.56 14.88 47.34
N LYS A 646 -52.52 14.69 48.66
CA LYS A 646 -51.61 15.38 49.60
C LYS A 646 -50.31 14.60 49.85
N ASP A 647 -50.24 13.34 49.40
CA ASP A 647 -49.06 12.49 49.51
C ASP A 647 -48.84 11.77 48.18
N ILE A 648 -47.88 12.28 47.41
CA ILE A 648 -47.55 11.71 46.09
C ILE A 648 -46.90 10.33 46.21
N PHE A 649 -46.17 10.05 47.28
CA PHE A 649 -45.44 8.80 47.44
C PHE A 649 -46.39 7.67 47.83
N ALA A 650 -47.35 7.92 48.71
CA ALA A 650 -48.37 6.96 49.10
C ALA A 650 -49.23 6.49 47.92
N GLU A 651 -49.61 7.40 47.01
CA GLU A 651 -50.34 7.03 45.79
C GLU A 651 -49.43 6.35 44.75
N ALA A 652 -48.17 6.78 44.62
CA ALA A 652 -47.22 6.17 43.70
C ALA A 652 -46.78 4.75 44.14
N ASP A 653 -46.72 4.46 45.43
CA ASP A 653 -46.41 3.12 45.96
C ASP A 653 -47.51 2.08 45.65
N LYS A 654 -48.74 2.53 45.38
CA LYS A 654 -49.83 1.65 44.91
C LYS A 654 -49.65 1.21 43.45
N LEU A 655 -48.85 1.94 42.67
CA LEU A 655 -48.57 1.63 41.26
C LEU A 655 -47.38 0.67 41.19
N LYS A 656 -47.66 -0.62 41.30
CA LYS A 656 -46.64 -1.68 41.17
C LYS A 656 -46.20 -1.85 39.72
N PHE A 657 -44.90 -2.02 39.52
CA PHE A 657 -44.36 -2.40 38.22
C PHE A 657 -44.66 -3.89 37.93
N LEU A 658 -44.83 -4.23 36.66
CA LEU A 658 -45.14 -5.58 36.22
C LEU A 658 -43.92 -6.49 36.39
N GLU A 659 -44.13 -7.69 36.94
CA GLU A 659 -43.10 -8.73 37.00
C GLU A 659 -42.88 -9.34 35.60
N SER A 660 -41.62 -9.67 35.27
CA SER A 660 -41.28 -10.24 33.97
C SER A 660 -41.94 -11.60 33.74
N LYS A 661 -42.59 -11.78 32.59
CA LYS A 661 -42.91 -13.11 32.04
C LYS A 661 -41.66 -13.67 31.35
N LYS A 662 -41.24 -14.88 31.72
CA LYS A 662 -39.97 -15.53 31.31
C LYS A 662 -39.78 -15.76 29.79
N GLU A 663 -40.79 -15.55 28.96
CA GLU A 663 -40.80 -16.04 27.56
C GLU A 663 -40.50 -14.97 26.48
N ASP A 664 -40.40 -13.68 26.81
CA ASP A 664 -40.03 -12.64 25.84
C ASP A 664 -38.55 -12.22 26.00
N PRO A 665 -37.64 -12.57 25.07
CA PRO A 665 -36.22 -12.20 25.15
C PRO A 665 -35.94 -10.70 24.97
N PHE A 666 -36.89 -9.91 24.46
CA PHE A 666 -36.75 -8.47 24.25
C PHE A 666 -37.39 -7.62 25.37
N ASN A 667 -38.24 -8.23 26.20
CA ASN A 667 -39.01 -7.52 27.24
C ASN A 667 -38.86 -8.14 28.64
N GLN A 668 -37.68 -8.71 28.93
CA GLN A 668 -37.34 -9.16 30.29
C GLN A 668 -37.11 -7.92 31.18
N ILE A 669 -38.08 -7.57 32.03
CA ILE A 669 -37.81 -6.75 33.21
C ILE A 669 -37.03 -7.65 34.18
N LYS A 670 -35.72 -7.80 33.95
CA LYS A 670 -34.82 -8.19 35.02
C LYS A 670 -34.88 -7.09 36.07
N GLU A 671 -34.80 -7.47 37.35
CA GLU A 671 -34.45 -6.62 38.50
C GLU A 671 -33.59 -5.42 38.07
N ILE A 672 -34.22 -4.26 37.77
CA ILE A 672 -33.54 -3.08 37.24
C ILE A 672 -33.00 -2.32 38.44
N HIS A 673 -31.68 -2.27 38.56
CA HIS A 673 -31.02 -1.66 39.71
C HIS A 673 -30.65 -0.19 39.45
N GLN A 674 -30.47 0.18 38.19
CA GLN A 674 -29.99 1.50 37.79
C GLN A 674 -30.61 1.97 36.48
N LEU A 675 -30.93 3.25 36.40
CA LEU A 675 -31.48 3.91 35.22
C LEU A 675 -30.50 4.95 34.69
N SER A 676 -30.32 5.00 33.38
CA SER A 676 -29.36 5.89 32.71
C SER A 676 -29.90 6.46 31.41
N PHE A 677 -29.29 7.54 30.93
CA PHE A 677 -29.36 7.95 29.53
C PHE A 677 -28.03 7.63 28.83
N ASN A 678 -28.07 7.34 27.53
CA ASN A 678 -26.92 7.15 26.63
C ASN A 678 -25.74 6.33 27.19
N ILE A 679 -26.00 5.34 28.05
CA ILE A 679 -24.99 4.51 28.70
C ILE A 679 -23.96 5.36 29.50
N LEU A 680 -24.41 6.46 30.10
CA LEU A 680 -23.56 7.29 30.97
C LEU A 680 -23.12 6.56 32.25
N ALA A 681 -23.75 5.43 32.58
CA ALA A 681 -23.57 4.65 33.80
C ALA A 681 -22.31 3.76 33.94
N ARG A 682 -21.30 3.85 33.07
CA ARG A 682 -20.18 2.87 33.06
C ARG A 682 -19.25 2.95 34.29
N ASN A 683 -18.62 1.79 34.59
CA ASN A 683 -17.80 1.31 35.74
C ASN A 683 -17.08 2.26 36.73
N ASP A 684 -17.02 3.58 36.53
CA ASP A 684 -16.41 4.54 37.46
C ASP A 684 -17.37 5.69 37.80
N VAL A 685 -18.60 5.33 38.21
CA VAL A 685 -19.71 6.24 38.63
C VAL A 685 -19.24 7.30 39.64
N ILE A 686 -18.11 7.06 40.32
CA ILE A 686 -17.52 7.92 41.35
C ILE A 686 -16.74 9.10 40.78
N LYS A 687 -16.25 9.05 39.54
CA LYS A 687 -15.24 10.00 39.03
C LYS A 687 -15.64 10.87 37.83
N SER A 688 -16.87 10.78 37.30
CA SER A 688 -17.20 11.44 36.02
C SER A 688 -18.68 11.84 35.83
N ASP A 689 -18.96 12.44 34.67
CA ASP A 689 -20.28 12.74 34.07
C ASP A 689 -21.36 11.66 34.29
N GLY A 690 -20.97 10.41 34.52
CA GLY A 690 -21.87 9.30 34.83
C GLY A 690 -22.70 9.49 36.10
N PHE A 691 -22.17 10.15 37.15
CA PHE A 691 -22.95 10.40 38.36
C PHE A 691 -24.19 11.25 38.07
N TYR A 692 -24.06 12.32 37.27
CA TYR A 692 -25.18 13.22 36.95
C TYR A 692 -26.23 12.57 36.03
N GLY A 693 -25.82 11.57 35.23
CA GLY A 693 -26.66 10.91 34.23
C GLY A 693 -27.44 9.69 34.71
N VAL A 694 -27.43 9.40 36.02
CA VAL A 694 -27.93 8.14 36.59
C VAL A 694 -28.97 8.38 37.68
N LEU A 695 -30.01 7.54 37.70
CA LEU A 695 -30.96 7.40 38.81
C LEU A 695 -30.84 5.99 39.41
N LEU A 696 -30.69 5.92 40.73
CA LEU A 696 -30.69 4.68 41.52
C LEU A 696 -31.27 4.96 42.90
N LEU A 697 -31.89 3.95 43.51
CA LEU A 697 -32.35 3.99 44.90
C LEU A 697 -31.53 2.99 45.72
N PRO A 698 -30.66 3.42 46.65
CA PRO A 698 -29.93 2.48 47.50
C PRO A 698 -30.85 1.75 48.48
N GLN A 699 -30.56 0.49 48.80
CA GLN A 699 -31.38 -0.30 49.73
C GLN A 699 -31.44 0.33 51.13
N SER A 700 -30.35 0.93 51.60
CA SER A 700 -30.29 1.65 52.88
C SER A 700 -31.27 2.83 52.92
N VAL A 701 -31.28 3.62 51.85
CA VAL A 701 -32.20 4.76 51.68
C VAL A 701 -33.63 4.27 51.55
N LYS A 702 -33.89 3.24 50.74
CA LYS A 702 -35.22 2.65 50.57
C LYS A 702 -35.80 2.25 51.93
N THR A 703 -35.02 1.53 52.74
CA THR A 703 -35.41 1.07 54.08
C THR A 703 -35.64 2.26 55.03
N GLU A 704 -34.82 3.32 54.98
CA GLU A 704 -35.03 4.53 55.78
C GLU A 704 -36.36 5.24 55.43
N LEU A 705 -36.79 5.17 54.18
CA LEU A 705 -37.97 5.88 53.69
C LEU A 705 -39.29 5.10 53.86
N GLU A 706 -39.25 3.83 54.25
CA GLU A 706 -40.44 3.00 54.44
C GLU A 706 -41.38 3.57 55.52
N GLY A 707 -42.68 3.62 55.20
CA GLY A 707 -43.73 4.06 56.13
C GLY A 707 -43.77 5.58 56.42
N LYS A 708 -42.88 6.37 55.82
CA LYS A 708 -42.87 7.83 55.97
C LYS A 708 -43.88 8.51 55.04
N ASN A 709 -44.50 9.59 55.52
CA ASN A 709 -45.33 10.46 54.67
C ASN A 709 -44.48 11.42 53.83
N GLU A 710 -45.09 12.12 52.87
CA GLU A 710 -44.42 13.04 51.95
C GLU A 710 -43.44 14.02 52.64
N VAL A 711 -43.87 14.69 53.71
CA VAL A 711 -43.05 15.66 54.45
C VAL A 711 -41.83 14.97 55.06
N GLN A 712 -42.04 13.81 55.69
CA GLN A 712 -40.96 13.03 56.32
C GLN A 712 -39.98 12.46 55.29
N ILE A 713 -40.46 12.07 54.10
CA ILE A 713 -39.61 11.60 53.01
C ILE A 713 -38.69 12.73 52.54
N PHE A 714 -39.23 13.91 52.24
CA PHE A 714 -38.42 15.05 51.81
C PHE A 714 -37.39 15.46 52.87
N GLU A 715 -37.77 15.49 54.15
CA GLU A 715 -36.82 15.78 55.24
C GLU A 715 -35.72 14.73 55.37
N ALA A 716 -36.04 13.44 55.19
CA ALA A 716 -35.03 12.37 55.22
C ALA A 716 -34.07 12.48 54.02
N LEU A 717 -34.57 12.78 52.82
CA LEU A 717 -33.77 12.91 51.61
C LEU A 717 -32.76 14.07 51.69
N LYS A 718 -33.10 15.19 52.35
CA LYS A 718 -32.20 16.35 52.52
C LYS A 718 -30.87 16.00 53.20
N LYS A 719 -30.84 14.99 54.06
CA LYS A 719 -29.62 14.53 54.75
C LYS A 719 -28.54 14.03 53.79
N TYR A 720 -28.95 13.59 52.59
CA TYR A 720 -28.06 13.09 51.55
C TYR A 720 -27.49 14.20 50.65
N SER A 721 -27.68 15.48 51.00
CA SER A 721 -27.14 16.59 50.21
C SER A 721 -25.61 16.56 50.15
N LEU A 722 -25.09 16.62 48.92
CA LEU A 722 -23.66 16.67 48.61
C LEU A 722 -23.15 18.11 48.47
N ILE A 723 -24.02 19.11 48.66
CA ILE A 723 -23.68 20.53 48.56
C ILE A 723 -23.79 21.16 49.95
N GLU A 724 -22.69 21.73 50.45
CA GLU A 724 -22.64 22.48 51.70
C GLU A 724 -21.94 23.82 51.46
N ASN A 725 -22.58 24.94 51.87
CA ASN A 725 -22.04 26.30 51.67
C ASN A 725 -21.59 26.59 50.23
N SER A 726 -22.38 26.17 49.24
CA SER A 726 -22.10 26.32 47.81
C SER A 726 -20.87 25.55 47.30
N ALA A 727 -20.31 24.65 48.11
CA ALA A 727 -19.21 23.76 47.73
C ALA A 727 -19.67 22.29 47.71
N PHE A 728 -19.13 21.52 46.76
CA PHE A 728 -19.33 20.07 46.75
C PHE A 728 -18.56 19.47 47.93
N LYS A 729 -19.21 18.66 48.75
CA LYS A 729 -18.52 17.92 49.81
C LYS A 729 -17.47 17.03 49.16
N THR A 730 -16.19 17.25 49.47
CA THR A 730 -15.05 16.48 48.93
C THR A 730 -14.96 15.05 49.46
N THR A 731 -15.98 14.60 50.19
CA THR A 731 -16.04 13.26 50.77
C THR A 731 -16.27 12.22 49.69
N ILE A 732 -15.45 11.17 49.73
CA ILE A 732 -15.63 9.94 48.96
C ILE A 732 -17.10 9.51 49.12
N LEU A 733 -17.87 9.47 48.02
CA LEU A 733 -19.24 8.94 48.05
C LEU A 733 -19.20 7.56 48.71
N ASP A 734 -20.01 7.36 49.76
CA ASP A 734 -20.16 6.05 50.38
C ASP A 734 -20.54 5.06 49.27
N LYS A 735 -19.73 4.00 49.09
CA LYS A 735 -19.95 2.99 48.05
C LYS A 735 -21.34 2.38 48.14
N ASN A 736 -21.93 2.34 49.35
CA ASN A 736 -23.29 1.87 49.57
C ASN A 736 -24.37 2.75 48.92
N LEU A 737 -24.07 4.02 48.60
CA LEU A 737 -24.98 4.93 47.89
C LEU A 737 -24.90 4.80 46.37
N LEU A 738 -24.04 3.92 45.85
CA LEU A 738 -23.86 3.63 44.43
C LEU A 738 -24.45 2.28 44.05
N GLU A 739 -24.87 1.50 45.05
CA GLU A 739 -25.53 0.21 44.85
C GLU A 739 -27.05 0.38 44.86
N GLY A 740 -27.64 0.47 43.66
CA GLY A 740 -29.10 0.52 43.51
C GLY A 740 -29.77 -0.81 43.85
N THR A 741 -30.98 -0.73 44.38
CA THR A 741 -31.91 -1.86 44.54
C THR A 741 -33.01 -1.80 43.48
N ASP A 742 -33.74 -2.90 43.33
CA ASP A 742 -34.88 -2.98 42.43
C ASP A 742 -35.98 -1.94 42.69
N PHE A 743 -36.41 -1.36 41.57
CA PHE A 743 -37.63 -0.57 41.48
C PHE A 743 -38.85 -1.50 41.42
N LYS A 744 -39.62 -1.58 42.52
CA LYS A 744 -40.84 -2.41 42.61
C LYS A 744 -42.11 -1.60 42.36
N THR A 745 -42.09 -0.30 42.66
CA THR A 745 -43.23 0.61 42.52
C THR A 745 -42.82 1.91 41.83
N PHE A 746 -43.79 2.63 41.26
CA PHE A 746 -43.55 4.00 40.79
C PHE A 746 -43.05 4.91 41.93
N GLY A 747 -43.47 4.64 43.16
CA GLY A 747 -42.96 5.34 44.35
C GLY A 747 -41.46 5.12 44.58
N ASP A 748 -40.91 3.92 44.33
CA ASP A 748 -39.45 3.68 44.38
C ASP A 748 -38.70 4.55 43.36
N PHE A 749 -39.25 4.66 42.14
CA PHE A 749 -38.68 5.51 41.09
C PHE A 749 -38.74 7.00 41.45
N LEU A 750 -39.87 7.48 41.99
CA LEU A 750 -39.99 8.87 42.47
C LEU A 750 -38.98 9.15 43.60
N LYS A 751 -38.83 8.22 44.55
CA LYS A 751 -37.84 8.34 45.65
C LYS A 751 -36.42 8.43 45.10
N ALA A 752 -36.05 7.66 44.07
CA ALA A 752 -34.75 7.81 43.41
C ALA A 752 -34.56 9.18 42.74
N PHE A 753 -35.57 9.68 42.03
CA PHE A 753 -35.51 11.00 41.39
C PHE A 753 -35.32 12.10 42.43
N PHE A 754 -36.13 12.11 43.50
CA PHE A 754 -36.02 13.14 44.54
C PHE A 754 -34.81 12.96 45.44
N LEU A 755 -34.29 11.74 45.62
CA LEU A 755 -32.97 11.52 46.24
C LEU A 755 -31.88 12.20 45.41
N LYS A 756 -31.90 12.01 44.08
CA LYS A 756 -30.94 12.66 43.18
C LYS A 756 -31.05 14.18 43.23
N ALA A 757 -32.28 14.70 43.24
CA ALA A 757 -32.53 16.13 43.41
C ALA A 757 -31.96 16.64 44.75
N ALA A 758 -32.23 15.96 45.87
CA ALA A 758 -31.76 16.35 47.19
C ALA A 758 -30.22 16.34 47.29
N GLN A 759 -29.56 15.35 46.66
CA GLN A 759 -28.10 15.29 46.56
C GLN A 759 -27.50 16.54 45.92
N PHE A 760 -28.19 17.17 44.97
CA PHE A 760 -27.74 18.38 44.26
C PHE A 760 -28.47 19.67 44.65
N ASN A 761 -29.16 19.69 45.79
CA ASN A 761 -29.99 20.81 46.20
C ASN A 761 -30.99 21.23 45.09
N ASN A 762 -31.83 20.28 44.69
CA ASN A 762 -32.78 20.39 43.58
C ASN A 762 -32.10 20.86 42.30
N PHE A 763 -30.95 20.28 41.93
CA PHE A 763 -30.19 20.65 40.72
C PHE A 763 -29.99 22.16 40.51
N ALA A 764 -30.01 22.96 41.59
CA ALA A 764 -29.86 24.41 41.54
C ALA A 764 -28.59 24.88 40.79
N PRO A 765 -27.44 24.16 40.85
CA PRO A 765 -26.28 24.50 40.04
C PRO A 765 -26.47 24.42 38.53
N TRP A 766 -27.62 23.98 38.01
CA TRP A 766 -27.98 23.98 36.59
C TRP A 766 -29.14 24.92 36.26
N ALA A 767 -29.63 25.70 37.22
CA ALA A 767 -30.72 26.64 36.98
C ALA A 767 -30.37 27.67 35.90
N LYS A 768 -31.35 28.01 35.04
CA LYS A 768 -31.21 29.10 34.07
C LYS A 768 -31.05 30.42 34.81
N LEU A 769 -29.98 31.15 34.51
CA LEU A 769 -29.61 32.41 35.16
C LEU A 769 -30.08 33.63 34.36
N ASP A 770 -29.88 33.66 33.04
CA ASP A 770 -30.27 34.78 32.16
C ASP A 770 -30.23 34.37 30.67
N ASP A 771 -31.11 34.95 29.83
CA ASP A 771 -31.16 34.74 28.37
C ASP A 771 -30.04 35.46 27.59
N ASN A 772 -29.50 36.55 28.15
CA ASN A 772 -28.53 37.43 27.51
C ASN A 772 -27.10 37.25 28.01
N LEU A 773 -26.85 36.24 28.84
CA LEU A 773 -25.50 35.90 29.29
C LEU A 773 -24.63 35.51 28.09
N GLN A 774 -23.74 36.43 27.69
CA GLN A 774 -22.64 36.17 26.77
C GLN A 774 -21.42 35.79 27.61
N TYR A 775 -20.79 34.65 27.28
CA TYR A 775 -19.52 34.26 27.87
C TYR A 775 -18.44 34.31 26.79
N SER A 776 -17.27 34.82 27.17
CA SER A 776 -16.02 34.70 26.41
C SER A 776 -15.00 33.99 27.30
N PHE A 777 -14.09 33.24 26.68
CA PHE A 777 -12.95 32.73 27.42
C PHE A 777 -11.95 33.85 27.69
N GLU A 778 -11.87 34.32 28.93
CA GLU A 778 -10.78 35.17 29.37
C GLU A 778 -9.62 34.27 29.84
N ALA A 779 -8.55 34.18 29.05
CA ALA A 779 -7.30 33.59 29.53
C ALA A 779 -6.66 34.56 30.53
N ILE A 780 -6.73 34.24 31.83
CA ILE A 780 -6.08 35.05 32.87
C ILE A 780 -4.57 34.99 32.64
N LYS A 781 -3.98 36.10 32.16
CA LYS A 781 -2.53 36.23 32.07
C LYS A 781 -1.96 36.24 33.48
N LYS A 782 -0.99 35.37 33.74
CA LYS A 782 -0.30 35.29 35.04
C LYS A 782 0.32 36.65 35.36
N GLY A 783 -0.24 37.36 36.34
CA GLY A 783 0.18 38.71 36.74
C GLY A 783 -0.96 39.73 36.84
N GLU A 784 -2.10 39.50 36.19
CA GLU A 784 -3.30 40.31 36.41
C GLU A 784 -4.20 39.64 37.44
N THR A 785 -3.84 39.76 38.72
CA THR A 785 -4.87 39.81 39.76
C THR A 785 -5.76 41.01 39.46
N THR A 786 -6.89 40.80 38.80
CA THR A 786 -7.94 41.81 38.79
C THR A 786 -9.22 41.27 39.42
N LYS A 787 -9.37 41.74 40.66
CA LYS A 787 -10.59 42.29 41.22
C LYS A 787 -11.63 41.26 41.69
N GLU A 788 -11.71 41.17 43.01
CA GLU A 788 -12.82 40.68 43.84
C GLU A 788 -14.23 41.08 43.34
N GLY A 789 -14.36 42.07 42.43
CA GLY A 789 -15.64 42.55 41.91
C GLY A 789 -16.44 41.58 41.01
N LYS A 790 -15.84 40.63 40.28
CA LYS A 790 -16.63 39.68 39.46
C LYS A 790 -17.28 38.57 40.30
N ARG A 791 -16.67 38.20 41.44
CA ARG A 791 -17.25 37.21 42.37
C ARG A 791 -18.41 37.82 43.16
N GLU A 792 -18.30 39.08 43.57
CA GLU A 792 -19.40 39.82 44.20
C GLU A 792 -20.60 39.98 43.28
N GLU A 793 -20.40 40.22 41.98
CA GLU A 793 -21.52 40.38 41.04
C GLU A 793 -22.27 39.06 40.77
N VAL A 794 -21.54 37.94 40.70
CA VAL A 794 -22.12 36.59 40.60
C VAL A 794 -22.80 36.20 41.92
N ASP A 795 -22.16 36.42 43.08
CA ASP A 795 -22.75 36.13 44.39
C ASP A 795 -23.97 37.02 44.68
N LYS A 796 -23.99 38.25 44.16
CA LYS A 796 -25.16 39.15 44.24
C LYS A 796 -26.30 38.68 43.35
N LYS A 797 -26.02 38.26 42.10
CA LYS A 797 -27.03 37.66 41.21
C LYS A 797 -27.56 36.32 41.74
N VAL A 798 -26.69 35.50 42.35
CA VAL A 798 -27.08 34.24 43.03
C VAL A 798 -27.95 34.53 44.26
N LYS A 799 -27.64 35.55 45.08
CA LYS A 799 -28.50 36.00 46.19
C LYS A 799 -29.84 36.58 45.73
N GLU A 800 -29.86 37.34 44.64
CA GLU A 800 -31.10 37.86 44.05
C GLU A 800 -31.98 36.73 43.50
N LEU A 801 -31.39 35.69 42.91
CA LEU A 801 -32.07 34.47 42.51
C LEU A 801 -32.62 33.68 43.71
N ASP A 802 -31.81 33.51 44.77
CA ASP A 802 -32.18 32.78 45.99
C ASP A 802 -33.34 33.49 46.72
N ASN A 803 -33.39 34.82 46.69
CA ASN A 803 -34.51 35.62 47.19
C ASN A 803 -35.77 35.50 46.34
N LYS A 804 -35.66 35.37 45.01
CA LYS A 804 -36.79 35.07 44.12
C LYS A 804 -37.34 33.66 44.34
N ILE A 805 -36.47 32.67 44.56
CA ILE A 805 -36.86 31.27 44.84
C ILE A 805 -37.57 31.16 46.19
N LYS A 806 -37.13 31.91 47.22
CA LYS A 806 -37.83 32.01 48.51
C LYS A 806 -39.22 32.69 48.41
N GLY A 807 -39.48 33.46 47.36
CA GLY A 807 -40.81 34.03 47.07
C GLY A 807 -41.77 33.06 46.37
N ILE A 808 -41.30 31.92 45.86
CA ILE A 808 -42.08 30.92 45.13
C ILE A 808 -42.56 29.78 46.05
N LEU A 809 -41.99 29.64 47.24
CA LEU A 809 -42.54 28.77 48.30
C LEU A 809 -43.67 29.52 49.03
N PRO A 810 -44.88 28.93 49.18
CA PRO A 810 -45.92 29.55 50.00
C PRO A 810 -45.39 29.72 51.43
N GLN A 811 -45.33 30.96 51.91
CA GLN A 811 -45.06 31.20 53.32
C GLN A 811 -46.18 30.56 54.16
N PRO A 812 -45.86 29.92 55.30
CA PRO A 812 -46.89 29.53 56.24
C PRO A 812 -47.56 30.81 56.75
N GLN A 813 -48.86 30.94 56.47
CA GLN A 813 -49.73 31.94 57.09
C GLN A 813 -49.58 31.82 58.61
N ARG A 814 -49.05 32.86 59.25
CA ARG A 814 -49.17 33.01 60.71
C ARG A 814 -50.67 33.17 61.02
N LEU A 815 -51.26 32.13 61.58
CA LEU A 815 -52.55 32.19 62.26
C LEU A 815 -52.45 33.20 63.40
N ASN A 816 -53.23 34.28 63.28
CA ASN A 816 -53.56 35.17 64.39
C ASN A 816 -54.25 34.36 65.49
N GLN A 817 -53.58 34.17 66.62
CA GLN A 817 -54.26 33.89 67.89
C GLN A 817 -54.72 35.22 68.49
N LYS A 818 -56.01 35.52 68.29
CA LYS A 818 -56.80 36.36 69.21
C LYS A 818 -57.71 35.43 70.00
N GLN A 819 -57.40 35.20 71.27
CA GLN A 819 -58.37 35.01 72.37
C GLN A 819 -57.72 35.65 73.60
N GLN A 820 -58.20 36.84 73.97
CA GLN A 820 -59.01 37.04 75.18
C GLN A 820 -58.27 36.66 76.47
N ASN A 821 -57.78 37.69 77.16
CA ASN A 821 -58.09 37.88 78.57
C ASN A 821 -58.00 39.37 78.92
N GLN A 822 -59.16 39.88 79.36
CA GLN A 822 -59.50 41.21 79.90
C GLN A 822 -59.70 42.35 78.90
#